data_AF-A0AAJ0AQ96-F1
#
_entry.id   AF-A0AAJ0AQ96-F1
#
_cell.length_a   1.000
_cell.length_b   1.000
_cell.length_c   1.000
_cell.angle_alpha   90.00
_cell.angle_beta   90.00
_cell.angle_gamma   90.00
#
_symmetry.space_group_name_H-M   'P 1'
#
loop_
_entity.id
_entity.type
_entity.pdbx_description
1 polymer ?
#
loop_
_entity_poly.entity_id
_entity_poly.type
_entity_poly.pdbx_seq_one_letter_code
_entity_poly.pdbx_strand_id
1 'polypeptide(L)'
;MPPKAANKKAAAPKAAAPKKAANTTKKDAETTKKPAAKPAAKKEATTNGATAASKKRKLAEEESEVDESEAEEPAKVEKPAPKKNTKKAAEPVVKKTKTTTAAAAPKKKAAAAEETEDEPKAAKPVKKAAAKKAEPKKTAAAKKADAKPAADSKKRKSSEEETEDEKPKAKKSKTDKAEVDSQATESAKATESADEEPAAVKPAKPTKKAAVAAPKPPPAHPHKIGKKINSAPTQILDVYVFGEGSSGELGLGSKKLDGKKIVDVKRPRLNPKLDAKDVGVVQIACGGMHVAALTKDNKILTWGVNDQGALGRDTNWDGGLRDADAEEEEDDEDDSGINPHESTPTALDAAQFAPDAKFTQVVASDSATFALTEDGRVYGWGTFRSSDGILGFTDKIQIQKTPAYLPTLKNITALAAGSNHILALDDKGVVVAWGCGQQNQLGRRIIERNKLSSLIPQSMGLPKNKVDRIACGSYHSFALGKDGAVWAWGLNNFAETGIEMGAGEDDAVVLRPTIVESLKNYKIKQIAGGEHHSLACTEDGKLLTWGRLDGHQVGIPVEELDAESVIKDESNNPRILSKPTAVEDIAKCVYVAAGVDNNFAIDGKGEAHSWGFSANYQTGQGTTEDIETPTTIDNTAVRGKKLVFAGAGGQYSILGGVADVPKVNGFAPQPATGGFRPVF
;
A
#
# COMPACT_ATOMS: atom_id res chain seq x y z
N MET A 1 -7.92 -26.30 76.56
CA MET A 1 -9.22 -26.21 77.26
C MET A 1 -9.74 -24.78 77.12
N PRO A 2 -11.04 -24.49 77.27
CA PRO A 2 -12.25 -25.07 76.62
C PRO A 2 -13.02 -23.92 75.88
N PRO A 3 -14.35 -23.90 75.64
CA PRO A 3 -15.33 -24.96 75.36
C PRO A 3 -16.14 -24.78 74.03
N LYS A 4 -16.74 -25.89 73.57
CA LYS A 4 -18.15 -26.16 73.13
C LYS A 4 -19.04 -24.97 72.63
N ALA A 5 -19.86 -25.03 71.57
CA ALA A 5 -20.64 -26.09 70.87
C ALA A 5 -22.02 -26.47 71.48
N ALA A 6 -23.10 -26.21 70.72
CA ALA A 6 -24.52 -26.55 70.97
C ALA A 6 -25.38 -26.29 69.69
N ASN A 7 -26.47 -26.98 69.32
CA ASN A 7 -26.99 -28.30 69.73
C ASN A 7 -27.99 -28.90 68.68
N LYS A 8 -27.97 -30.23 68.52
CA LYS A 8 -28.93 -31.20 67.92
C LYS A 8 -30.27 -30.75 67.27
N LYS A 9 -30.63 -31.39 66.13
CA LYS A 9 -31.67 -32.46 66.07
C LYS A 9 -31.61 -33.32 64.78
N ALA A 10 -32.33 -34.45 64.81
CA ALA A 10 -32.38 -35.58 63.85
C ALA A 10 -33.79 -36.23 63.90
N ALA A 11 -34.29 -37.13 63.03
CA ALA A 11 -34.01 -37.54 61.63
C ALA A 11 -35.10 -38.56 61.16
N ALA A 12 -34.95 -39.13 59.93
CA ALA A 12 -35.66 -40.30 59.35
C ALA A 12 -37.10 -40.07 58.79
N PRO A 13 -37.73 -41.00 58.01
CA PRO A 13 -37.24 -42.30 57.47
C PRO A 13 -37.59 -42.67 55.98
N LYS A 14 -36.76 -43.54 55.34
CA LYS A 14 -37.09 -44.61 54.32
C LYS A 14 -37.85 -44.21 53.01
N ALA A 15 -37.95 -44.99 51.92
CA ALA A 15 -37.56 -46.38 51.55
C ALA A 15 -37.01 -46.46 50.08
N ALA A 16 -36.91 -47.65 49.46
CA ALA A 16 -36.12 -47.92 48.23
C ALA A 16 -36.93 -48.37 46.96
N ALA A 17 -36.24 -48.43 45.81
CA ALA A 17 -36.77 -48.73 44.46
C ALA A 17 -36.86 -50.23 44.09
N PRO A 18 -37.42 -50.58 42.89
CA PRO A 18 -36.72 -51.56 42.02
C PRO A 18 -36.95 -51.48 40.48
N LYS A 19 -35.91 -51.93 39.72
CA LYS A 19 -35.90 -52.57 38.35
C LYS A 19 -36.42 -51.77 37.13
N LYS A 20 -35.87 -51.80 35.90
CA LYS A 20 -35.12 -52.76 35.00
C LYS A 20 -35.94 -53.85 34.29
N ALA A 21 -36.08 -53.72 32.95
CA ALA A 21 -36.02 -54.80 31.95
C ALA A 21 -36.00 -54.23 30.50
N ALA A 22 -35.58 -55.02 29.50
CA ALA A 22 -35.69 -54.76 28.06
C ALA A 22 -35.57 -56.09 27.27
N ASN A 23 -36.15 -56.24 26.07
CA ASN A 23 -35.53 -57.00 24.96
C ASN A 23 -36.18 -56.82 23.55
N THR A 24 -35.52 -57.42 22.55
CA THR A 24 -35.77 -57.44 21.09
C THR A 24 -36.67 -58.58 20.57
N THR A 25 -37.19 -58.48 19.32
CA THR A 25 -37.30 -59.61 18.35
C THR A 25 -37.47 -59.16 16.87
N LYS A 26 -37.63 -60.10 15.91
CA LYS A 26 -37.66 -59.94 14.43
C LYS A 26 -38.95 -60.61 13.83
N LYS A 27 -39.18 -60.90 12.52
CA LYS A 27 -38.33 -61.07 11.31
C LYS A 27 -39.17 -61.12 9.99
N ASP A 28 -38.53 -60.82 8.85
CA ASP A 28 -38.78 -61.21 7.43
C ASP A 28 -40.11 -60.92 6.65
N ALA A 29 -39.95 -60.85 5.31
CA ALA A 29 -40.81 -61.36 4.20
C ALA A 29 -41.38 -60.37 3.14
N GLU A 30 -41.33 -60.80 1.87
CA GLU A 30 -41.81 -60.17 0.62
C GLU A 30 -43.38 -60.22 0.45
N THR A 31 -44.09 -59.62 -0.52
CA THR A 31 -43.89 -59.62 -2.00
C THR A 31 -44.81 -58.63 -2.79
N THR A 32 -44.30 -58.17 -3.96
CA THR A 32 -45.01 -57.85 -5.24
C THR A 32 -45.97 -56.66 -5.50
N LYS A 33 -45.79 -56.12 -6.73
CA LYS A 33 -46.78 -55.66 -7.76
C LYS A 33 -47.13 -54.17 -7.97
N LYS A 34 -46.93 -53.78 -9.24
CA LYS A 34 -47.28 -52.58 -10.07
C LYS A 34 -48.70 -52.84 -10.72
N PRO A 35 -49.31 -52.02 -11.64
CA PRO A 35 -48.86 -50.78 -12.30
C PRO A 35 -49.93 -49.68 -12.66
N ALA A 36 -49.46 -48.67 -13.44
CA ALA A 36 -50.21 -47.78 -14.36
C ALA A 36 -50.98 -46.58 -13.75
N ALA A 37 -51.30 -45.50 -14.49
CA ALA A 37 -51.17 -45.22 -15.94
C ALA A 37 -50.70 -43.76 -16.27
N LYS A 38 -50.63 -43.42 -17.57
CA LYS A 38 -50.18 -42.12 -18.16
C LYS A 38 -51.38 -41.41 -18.83
N PRO A 39 -51.28 -40.11 -19.19
CA PRO A 39 -51.25 -39.80 -20.63
C PRO A 39 -50.38 -38.58 -21.03
N ALA A 40 -50.27 -38.31 -22.34
CA ALA A 40 -49.49 -37.23 -22.97
C ALA A 40 -49.87 -37.13 -24.48
N ALA A 41 -49.76 -36.03 -25.24
CA ALA A 41 -49.52 -34.59 -25.00
C ALA A 41 -49.75 -33.83 -26.34
N LYS A 42 -49.12 -32.65 -26.55
CA LYS A 42 -49.23 -31.71 -27.72
C LYS A 42 -50.42 -30.71 -27.58
N LYS A 43 -50.46 -29.56 -28.29
CA LYS A 43 -49.83 -29.18 -29.58
C LYS A 43 -49.69 -27.64 -29.75
N GLU A 44 -48.64 -27.20 -30.49
CA GLU A 44 -48.35 -25.87 -31.11
C GLU A 44 -48.69 -24.54 -30.37
N ALA A 45 -47.81 -23.51 -30.25
CA ALA A 45 -46.96 -22.78 -31.22
C ALA A 45 -47.74 -21.75 -32.07
N THR A 46 -47.20 -20.62 -32.54
CA THR A 46 -45.82 -20.04 -32.59
C THR A 46 -45.87 -18.58 -32.05
N THR A 47 -44.83 -17.74 -31.91
CA THR A 47 -43.35 -17.70 -32.18
C THR A 47 -42.75 -16.76 -31.09
N ASN A 48 -41.46 -16.48 -30.88
CA ASN A 48 -40.15 -16.76 -31.53
C ASN A 48 -39.11 -17.02 -30.38
N GLY A 49 -37.78 -17.04 -30.49
CA GLY A 49 -36.82 -16.74 -31.56
C GLY A 49 -36.13 -15.37 -31.42
N ALA A 50 -34.92 -15.13 -31.93
CA ALA A 50 -34.02 -16.06 -32.66
C ALA A 50 -32.58 -15.47 -32.77
N THR A 51 -31.46 -16.19 -32.94
CA THR A 51 -31.01 -17.57 -32.60
C THR A 51 -29.50 -17.66 -32.91
N ALA A 52 -28.65 -18.24 -32.06
CA ALA A 52 -27.24 -18.52 -32.41
C ALA A 52 -26.68 -19.79 -31.73
N ALA A 53 -26.50 -20.89 -32.49
CA ALA A 53 -25.56 -21.98 -32.19
C ALA A 53 -25.45 -23.01 -33.34
N SER A 54 -24.21 -23.40 -33.67
CA SER A 54 -23.74 -24.74 -34.11
C SER A 54 -24.28 -25.45 -35.37
N LYS A 55 -23.36 -26.12 -36.08
CA LYS A 55 -23.65 -27.19 -37.06
C LYS A 55 -22.49 -28.19 -37.16
N LYS A 56 -22.79 -29.47 -37.36
CA LYS A 56 -21.84 -30.58 -37.61
C LYS A 56 -22.26 -31.35 -38.87
N ARG A 57 -21.31 -31.96 -39.60
CA ARG A 57 -21.55 -32.97 -40.66
C ARG A 57 -20.43 -34.02 -40.67
N LYS A 58 -20.65 -35.12 -41.41
CA LYS A 58 -19.84 -36.35 -41.50
C LYS A 58 -20.01 -36.94 -42.91
N LEU A 59 -18.98 -37.63 -43.43
CA LEU A 59 -18.97 -38.78 -44.38
C LEU A 59 -17.92 -38.64 -45.49
N ALA A 60 -17.02 -39.63 -45.59
CA ALA A 60 -16.57 -40.32 -46.80
C ALA A 60 -15.66 -41.51 -46.38
N GLU A 61 -15.54 -42.52 -47.22
CA GLU A 61 -14.68 -43.70 -47.08
C GLU A 61 -13.82 -43.84 -48.35
N GLU A 62 -12.59 -44.34 -48.24
CA GLU A 62 -11.86 -44.99 -49.34
C GLU A 62 -10.80 -45.94 -48.73
N GLU A 63 -10.46 -47.03 -49.42
CA GLU A 63 -9.67 -48.15 -48.89
C GLU A 63 -8.22 -48.17 -49.40
N SER A 64 -7.30 -48.74 -48.60
CA SER A 64 -6.08 -49.41 -49.07
C SER A 64 -5.54 -50.34 -47.96
N GLU A 65 -4.75 -51.34 -48.35
CA GLU A 65 -4.53 -52.59 -47.61
C GLU A 65 -3.02 -52.93 -47.51
N VAL A 66 -2.64 -53.77 -46.52
CA VAL A 66 -1.28 -54.37 -46.32
C VAL A 66 -0.24 -53.34 -45.81
N ASP A 67 0.70 -53.62 -44.88
CA ASP A 67 1.26 -54.89 -44.36
C ASP A 67 1.42 -54.91 -42.82
N GLU A 68 1.79 -56.07 -42.26
CA GLU A 68 2.05 -56.31 -40.84
C GLU A 68 3.51 -56.03 -40.43
N SER A 69 3.76 -55.65 -39.16
CA SER A 69 4.69 -56.40 -38.27
C SER A 69 4.84 -55.78 -36.87
N GLU A 70 4.53 -56.61 -35.87
CA GLU A 70 5.10 -56.73 -34.51
C GLU A 70 5.29 -55.53 -33.56
N ALA A 71 5.17 -55.83 -32.27
CA ALA A 71 5.43 -54.94 -31.15
C ALA A 71 6.06 -55.74 -29.99
N GLU A 72 6.83 -55.09 -29.11
CA GLU A 72 6.74 -55.35 -27.67
C GLU A 72 7.31 -54.21 -26.81
N GLU A 73 6.91 -54.18 -25.53
CA GLU A 73 7.31 -53.18 -24.52
C GLU A 73 8.14 -53.83 -23.37
N PRO A 74 8.75 -53.05 -22.45
CA PRO A 74 9.96 -53.48 -21.74
C PRO A 74 9.78 -54.04 -20.30
N ALA A 75 10.85 -54.63 -19.76
CA ALA A 75 10.97 -55.01 -18.35
C ALA A 75 12.30 -54.59 -17.68
N LYS A 76 12.27 -54.46 -16.33
CA LYS A 76 13.40 -54.16 -15.40
C LYS A 76 14.01 -55.50 -14.91
N VAL A 77 15.03 -55.66 -14.05
CA VAL A 77 15.48 -55.07 -12.75
C VAL A 77 16.99 -55.49 -12.60
N GLU A 78 17.93 -54.86 -11.86
CA GLU A 78 18.12 -54.86 -10.39
C GLU A 78 19.40 -54.06 -9.94
N LYS A 79 19.62 -53.90 -8.61
CA LYS A 79 20.82 -53.30 -7.96
C LYS A 79 21.66 -54.35 -7.21
N PRO A 80 22.90 -54.05 -6.78
CA PRO A 80 23.10 -53.87 -5.32
C PRO A 80 24.19 -52.84 -4.91
N ALA A 81 24.39 -52.65 -3.59
CA ALA A 81 25.42 -51.83 -2.92
C ALA A 81 25.55 -52.30 -1.44
N PRO A 82 26.25 -51.64 -0.48
CA PRO A 82 27.51 -50.86 -0.48
C PRO A 82 28.55 -51.37 0.60
N LYS A 83 29.77 -50.80 0.69
CA LYS A 83 30.69 -50.95 1.87
C LYS A 83 31.47 -49.66 2.24
N LYS A 84 32.17 -49.68 3.39
CA LYS A 84 32.54 -48.51 4.25
C LYS A 84 33.96 -47.92 4.05
N ASN A 85 34.13 -46.67 4.54
CA ASN A 85 35.38 -45.89 4.72
C ASN A 85 36.52 -46.55 5.51
N THR A 86 37.80 -46.16 5.28
CA THR A 86 38.72 -45.66 6.35
C THR A 86 40.05 -45.00 5.88
N LYS A 87 40.32 -43.79 6.39
CA LYS A 87 41.59 -43.17 6.89
C LYS A 87 42.98 -43.32 6.17
N LYS A 88 43.52 -42.12 5.80
CA LYS A 88 44.79 -41.48 6.27
C LYS A 88 46.13 -41.71 5.49
N ALA A 89 46.92 -40.60 5.42
CA ALA A 89 48.36 -40.46 5.06
C ALA A 89 48.71 -40.55 3.54
N ALA A 90 49.76 -39.88 3.01
CA ALA A 90 50.57 -38.71 3.44
C ALA A 90 51.36 -38.13 2.23
N GLU A 91 51.98 -36.94 2.35
CA GLU A 91 52.95 -36.39 1.37
C GLU A 91 54.32 -37.12 1.41
N PRO A 92 55.20 -36.98 0.39
CA PRO A 92 56.25 -35.96 0.53
C PRO A 92 56.78 -35.24 -0.75
N VAL A 93 56.90 -33.92 -0.59
CA VAL A 93 57.79 -32.90 -1.22
C VAL A 93 59.03 -33.33 -2.06
N VAL A 94 59.20 -32.68 -3.23
CA VAL A 94 60.50 -32.25 -3.84
C VAL A 94 60.27 -30.88 -4.54
N LYS A 95 60.73 -29.70 -4.06
CA LYS A 95 62.03 -28.99 -4.30
C LYS A 95 62.42 -28.88 -5.79
N LYS A 96 62.82 -27.76 -6.42
CA LYS A 96 63.47 -26.44 -6.11
C LYS A 96 62.85 -25.34 -7.04
N THR A 97 63.07 -24.01 -7.05
CA THR A 97 63.69 -22.88 -6.26
C THR A 97 63.05 -21.56 -6.79
N LYS A 98 63.02 -20.38 -6.13
CA LYS A 98 64.06 -19.33 -5.89
C LYS A 98 64.88 -18.91 -7.14
N THR A 99 65.18 -17.63 -7.43
CA THR A 99 65.18 -16.34 -6.65
C THR A 99 64.93 -15.14 -7.60
N THR A 100 63.97 -14.22 -7.38
CA THR A 100 64.03 -12.92 -6.64
C THR A 100 65.06 -11.86 -7.08
N THR A 101 64.60 -10.70 -7.61
CA THR A 101 64.96 -9.26 -7.32
C THR A 101 64.47 -8.34 -8.47
N ALA A 102 64.40 -7.00 -8.38
CA ALA A 102 63.81 -6.07 -7.39
C ALA A 102 64.05 -4.60 -7.87
N ALA A 103 63.02 -3.73 -7.77
CA ALA A 103 63.04 -2.26 -7.77
C ALA A 103 63.74 -1.46 -8.92
N ALA A 104 62.98 -0.53 -9.56
CA ALA A 104 63.32 0.91 -9.71
C ALA A 104 62.35 1.68 -10.65
N ALA A 105 62.23 2.99 -10.47
CA ALA A 105 61.55 3.97 -11.34
C ALA A 105 62.17 5.37 -11.08
N PRO A 106 61.73 6.51 -11.69
CA PRO A 106 60.97 6.75 -12.93
C PRO A 106 61.71 7.74 -13.88
N LYS A 107 61.10 8.18 -15.01
CA LYS A 107 61.28 9.55 -15.58
C LYS A 107 60.32 9.90 -16.73
N LYS A 108 60.09 11.21 -16.93
CA LYS A 108 59.36 11.83 -18.07
C LYS A 108 60.34 12.42 -19.10
N LYS A 109 59.95 12.49 -20.39
CA LYS A 109 60.08 13.69 -21.26
C LYS A 109 59.22 13.56 -22.54
N ALA A 110 59.17 14.61 -23.37
CA ALA A 110 58.25 14.80 -24.50
C ALA A 110 58.91 15.60 -25.66
N ALA A 111 58.13 15.99 -26.69
CA ALA A 111 58.50 16.62 -27.99
C ALA A 111 59.09 15.64 -29.04
N ALA A 112 59.05 15.83 -30.38
CA ALA A 112 58.30 16.66 -31.36
C ALA A 112 58.64 16.12 -32.81
N ALA A 113 58.15 16.59 -33.98
CA ALA A 113 57.23 17.68 -34.34
C ALA A 113 56.03 17.17 -35.22
N GLU A 114 55.75 17.47 -36.51
CA GLU A 114 56.35 18.34 -37.54
C GLU A 114 55.31 18.73 -38.63
N GLU A 115 55.26 20.02 -39.02
CA GLU A 115 54.87 20.63 -40.33
C GLU A 115 53.45 20.38 -40.97
N THR A 116 52.83 21.25 -41.79
CA THR A 116 52.95 22.66 -42.31
C THR A 116 51.48 23.15 -42.63
N GLU A 117 51.03 24.30 -43.17
CA GLU A 117 51.40 25.68 -43.64
C GLU A 117 50.02 26.42 -43.85
N ASP A 118 49.80 27.73 -44.06
CA ASP A 118 50.53 29.02 -43.97
C ASP A 118 49.48 30.16 -43.72
N GLU A 119 49.86 31.43 -43.76
CA GLU A 119 49.06 32.66 -43.59
C GLU A 119 48.53 33.25 -44.96
N PRO A 120 48.01 34.51 -45.15
CA PRO A 120 47.99 35.70 -44.26
C PRO A 120 46.72 36.61 -44.17
N LYS A 121 46.70 37.45 -43.12
CA LYS A 121 46.19 38.87 -43.01
C LYS A 121 44.68 39.24 -42.97
N ALA A 122 44.28 39.80 -41.81
CA ALA A 122 43.86 41.21 -41.53
C ALA A 122 42.92 42.00 -42.51
N ALA A 123 41.97 42.86 -42.08
CA ALA A 123 41.47 43.31 -40.75
C ALA A 123 40.07 44.01 -40.84
N LYS A 124 39.54 44.51 -39.70
CA LYS A 124 38.18 45.09 -39.49
C LYS A 124 37.92 46.41 -40.27
N PRO A 125 36.64 46.76 -40.54
CA PRO A 125 35.99 47.82 -39.74
C PRO A 125 34.50 47.55 -39.39
N VAL A 126 33.81 48.51 -38.74
CA VAL A 126 32.44 48.37 -38.20
C VAL A 126 31.52 49.53 -38.63
N LYS A 127 30.25 49.23 -39.00
CA LYS A 127 28.99 49.99 -38.76
C LYS A 127 27.99 49.96 -39.94
N LYS A 128 26.82 49.30 -39.78
CA LYS A 128 25.49 49.93 -39.66
C LYS A 128 24.36 48.88 -39.57
N ALA A 129 23.23 49.29 -38.98
CA ALA A 129 21.95 48.57 -38.98
C ALA A 129 20.94 49.32 -39.92
N ALA A 130 19.67 48.94 -40.14
CA ALA A 130 18.80 47.93 -39.51
C ALA A 130 17.62 47.55 -40.45
N ALA A 131 16.95 46.41 -40.22
CA ALA A 131 15.54 46.17 -40.63
C ALA A 131 14.92 44.99 -39.83
N LYS A 132 13.60 44.98 -39.63
CA LYS A 132 12.82 43.91 -38.95
C LYS A 132 11.81 43.25 -39.88
N LYS A 133 11.60 41.92 -39.71
CA LYS A 133 10.35 41.10 -39.84
C LYS A 133 10.78 39.64 -40.13
N ALA A 134 10.01 38.57 -39.93
CA ALA A 134 8.80 38.17 -39.18
C ALA A 134 8.40 36.78 -39.77
N GLU A 135 7.43 36.07 -39.19
CA GLU A 135 7.01 34.71 -39.63
C GLU A 135 6.51 34.60 -41.09
N PRO A 136 6.46 33.37 -41.63
CA PRO A 136 5.24 32.90 -42.31
C PRO A 136 4.68 31.56 -41.80
N LYS A 137 3.42 31.27 -42.14
CA LYS A 137 2.55 30.21 -41.55
C LYS A 137 2.31 28.98 -42.44
N LYS A 138 1.68 27.95 -41.83
CA LYS A 138 0.95 26.85 -42.50
C LYS A 138 -0.17 27.35 -43.45
N THR A 139 -0.40 26.63 -44.55
CA THR A 139 -1.60 26.62 -45.43
C THR A 139 -1.64 25.28 -46.19
N ALA A 140 -2.74 24.68 -46.67
CA ALA A 140 -4.18 25.02 -46.74
C ALA A 140 -5.01 23.72 -46.50
N ALA A 141 -6.35 23.64 -46.48
CA ALA A 141 -7.47 24.50 -46.94
C ALA A 141 -8.64 24.41 -45.93
N ALA A 142 -9.40 25.47 -45.57
CA ALA A 142 -10.23 26.43 -46.32
C ALA A 142 -11.60 25.82 -46.76
N LYS A 143 -12.76 26.32 -46.31
CA LYS A 143 -13.40 27.65 -46.54
C LYS A 143 -14.45 27.93 -45.40
N LYS A 144 -15.04 29.11 -45.15
CA LYS A 144 -15.09 30.43 -45.84
C LYS A 144 -15.53 31.58 -44.90
N ALA A 145 -14.86 32.74 -45.02
CA ALA A 145 -15.35 34.14 -44.91
C ALA A 145 -16.10 34.70 -43.66
N ASP A 146 -15.51 35.75 -43.06
CA ASP A 146 -16.05 36.64 -42.01
C ASP A 146 -16.78 37.90 -42.52
N ALA A 147 -17.58 38.54 -41.65
CA ALA A 147 -17.77 40.00 -41.60
C ALA A 147 -18.32 40.51 -40.23
N LYS A 148 -17.70 41.59 -39.71
CA LYS A 148 -18.16 42.51 -38.63
C LYS A 148 -17.59 43.91 -38.96
N PRO A 149 -18.10 45.07 -38.48
CA PRO A 149 -18.49 45.36 -37.09
C PRO A 149 -19.87 46.07 -36.97
N ALA A 150 -20.10 46.86 -35.90
CA ALA A 150 -21.41 47.33 -35.43
C ALA A 150 -21.74 48.81 -35.69
N ALA A 151 -23.02 49.18 -35.55
CA ALA A 151 -23.57 50.54 -35.51
C ALA A 151 -24.90 50.59 -34.69
N ASP A 152 -25.50 51.76 -34.47
CA ASP A 152 -26.35 52.05 -33.30
C ASP A 152 -27.76 52.67 -33.60
N SER A 153 -28.72 52.36 -32.72
CA SER A 153 -29.91 53.15 -32.34
C SER A 153 -31.22 53.23 -33.19
N LYS A 154 -32.35 53.12 -32.46
CA LYS A 154 -33.65 53.86 -32.56
C LYS A 154 -34.57 53.83 -33.84
N LYS A 155 -35.54 52.90 -33.80
CA LYS A 155 -37.02 53.13 -33.62
C LYS A 155 -37.86 54.04 -34.57
N ARG A 156 -38.84 53.42 -35.27
CA ARG A 156 -40.29 53.80 -35.51
C ARG A 156 -41.01 52.60 -36.19
N LYS A 157 -42.26 52.17 -35.87
CA LYS A 157 -43.64 52.73 -36.06
C LYS A 157 -43.99 53.00 -37.54
N SER A 158 -45.21 52.75 -38.07
CA SER A 158 -46.58 52.40 -37.53
C SER A 158 -47.26 51.32 -38.43
N SER A 159 -48.48 50.77 -38.24
CA SER A 159 -49.85 51.26 -37.88
C SER A 159 -50.69 50.17 -37.14
N GLU A 160 -51.52 50.51 -36.13
CA GLU A 160 -53.01 50.64 -36.16
C GLU A 160 -53.74 49.33 -36.55
N GLU A 161 -54.46 48.59 -35.67
CA GLU A 161 -55.69 48.90 -34.86
C GLU A 161 -56.97 48.73 -35.73
N GLU A 162 -58.08 48.11 -35.35
CA GLU A 162 -58.71 47.74 -34.04
C GLU A 162 -58.48 46.24 -33.63
N THR A 163 -59.34 45.38 -33.00
CA THR A 163 -60.76 45.41 -32.53
C THR A 163 -61.02 44.46 -31.32
N GLU A 164 -62.31 44.25 -30.97
CA GLU A 164 -62.96 43.69 -29.77
C GLU A 164 -62.86 42.17 -29.40
N ASP A 165 -62.50 41.92 -28.13
CA ASP A 165 -63.27 41.24 -27.04
C ASP A 165 -63.66 39.72 -26.98
N GLU A 166 -64.11 39.35 -25.78
CA GLU A 166 -64.71 38.11 -25.24
C GLU A 166 -63.88 36.81 -25.07
N LYS A 167 -64.36 35.97 -24.13
CA LYS A 167 -63.67 34.81 -23.55
C LYS A 167 -64.68 33.79 -23.01
N PRO A 168 -64.53 32.50 -23.36
CA PRO A 168 -64.95 31.47 -22.40
C PRO A 168 -63.98 30.28 -22.24
N LYS A 169 -64.08 29.62 -21.08
CA LYS A 169 -63.45 28.30 -20.82
C LYS A 169 -64.41 27.16 -21.18
N ALA A 170 -63.87 26.17 -21.89
CA ALA A 170 -64.07 24.71 -21.71
C ALA A 170 -65.48 24.06 -21.73
N LYS A 171 -65.57 22.92 -22.45
CA LYS A 171 -66.39 21.72 -22.19
C LYS A 171 -65.72 20.53 -22.93
N LYS A 172 -65.47 19.35 -22.31
CA LYS A 172 -66.40 18.21 -22.04
C LYS A 172 -66.83 17.47 -23.34
N SER A 173 -67.08 16.15 -23.38
CA SER A 173 -66.92 15.01 -22.43
C SER A 173 -67.41 13.69 -23.08
N LYS A 174 -67.21 12.53 -22.44
CA LYS A 174 -68.02 11.28 -22.57
C LYS A 174 -67.67 10.32 -21.40
N THR A 175 -68.50 9.47 -20.77
CA THR A 175 -69.98 9.23 -20.64
C THR A 175 -70.16 8.08 -19.60
N ASP A 176 -71.21 7.92 -18.77
CA ASP A 176 -72.36 8.80 -18.46
C ASP A 176 -72.95 8.61 -17.03
N LYS A 177 -73.46 7.41 -16.67
CA LYS A 177 -74.48 7.18 -15.59
C LYS A 177 -74.36 5.80 -14.89
N ALA A 178 -75.04 5.49 -13.76
CA ALA A 178 -76.24 6.11 -13.15
C ALA A 178 -76.33 6.04 -11.60
N GLU A 179 -77.08 7.00 -11.01
CA GLU A 179 -78.03 6.93 -9.84
C GLU A 179 -77.61 6.35 -8.45
N VAL A 180 -78.11 6.83 -7.28
CA VAL A 180 -79.11 7.87 -6.88
C VAL A 180 -78.67 8.57 -5.55
N ASP A 181 -79.10 9.83 -5.30
CA ASP A 181 -79.38 10.56 -4.02
C ASP A 181 -78.49 10.46 -2.73
N SER A 182 -78.44 11.42 -1.79
CA SER A 182 -78.94 12.82 -1.68
C SER A 182 -78.29 13.59 -0.48
N GLN A 183 -78.30 14.94 -0.50
CA GLN A 183 -78.27 15.91 0.66
C GLN A 183 -77.07 15.89 1.67
N ALA A 184 -76.72 16.95 2.43
CA ALA A 184 -76.89 18.42 2.38
C ALA A 184 -75.99 19.16 3.44
N THR A 185 -75.96 20.51 3.43
CA THR A 185 -75.62 21.46 4.54
C THR A 185 -74.19 21.45 5.18
N GLU A 186 -73.36 22.51 5.04
CA GLU A 186 -73.18 23.72 5.94
C GLU A 186 -72.09 23.56 7.04
N SER A 187 -71.45 24.58 7.63
CA SER A 187 -71.23 26.02 7.31
C SER A 187 -69.91 26.55 7.97
N ALA A 188 -69.69 27.86 8.17
CA ALA A 188 -68.34 28.49 8.18
C ALA A 188 -68.04 29.56 9.29
N LYS A 189 -66.82 30.16 9.24
CA LYS A 189 -66.48 31.61 9.46
C LYS A 189 -65.65 32.09 10.71
N ALA A 190 -64.49 32.74 10.43
CA ALA A 190 -63.79 33.88 11.15
C ALA A 190 -63.37 33.76 12.65
N THR A 191 -62.60 34.66 13.32
CA THR A 191 -62.01 36.01 13.02
C THR A 191 -60.70 36.28 13.83
N GLU A 192 -60.10 37.48 13.75
CA GLU A 192 -58.83 37.94 14.37
C GLU A 192 -58.93 38.44 15.84
N SER A 193 -57.80 38.60 16.57
CA SER A 193 -57.19 39.92 16.92
C SER A 193 -56.34 40.03 18.24
N ALA A 194 -55.30 40.90 18.18
CA ALA A 194 -54.70 41.77 19.23
C ALA A 194 -53.84 41.24 20.43
N ASP A 195 -52.94 42.14 20.88
CA ASP A 195 -51.96 42.08 21.99
C ASP A 195 -52.53 42.48 23.38
N GLU A 196 -51.89 42.01 24.48
CA GLU A 196 -51.41 42.89 25.59
C GLU A 196 -50.47 42.18 26.60
N GLU A 197 -49.56 42.95 27.22
CA GLU A 197 -48.71 42.65 28.40
C GLU A 197 -48.61 43.96 29.24
N PRO A 198 -48.09 44.00 30.50
CA PRO A 198 -47.65 42.94 31.40
C PRO A 198 -48.18 43.07 32.86
N ALA A 199 -47.84 42.11 33.74
CA ALA A 199 -47.92 42.30 35.20
C ALA A 199 -46.83 41.53 35.96
N ALA A 200 -46.18 42.16 36.96
CA ALA A 200 -44.96 41.64 37.59
C ALA A 200 -45.16 41.07 39.01
N VAL A 201 -44.42 40.01 39.35
CA VAL A 201 -44.32 39.43 40.70
C VAL A 201 -42.85 39.25 41.11
N LYS A 202 -42.53 39.50 42.39
CA LYS A 202 -41.16 39.51 42.95
C LYS A 202 -40.76 38.17 43.63
N PRO A 203 -39.46 37.92 43.91
CA PRO A 203 -38.87 36.59 43.75
C PRO A 203 -38.87 35.68 44.99
N ALA A 204 -38.75 34.36 44.73
CA ALA A 204 -38.47 33.33 45.73
C ALA A 204 -36.96 33.05 45.89
N LYS A 205 -36.53 32.60 47.08
CA LYS A 205 -35.12 32.27 47.39
C LYS A 205 -34.65 30.95 46.72
N PRO A 206 -33.36 30.83 46.37
CA PRO A 206 -32.82 29.63 45.74
C PRO A 206 -32.63 28.47 46.72
N THR A 207 -33.20 27.31 46.40
CA THR A 207 -32.85 26.04 47.04
C THR A 207 -31.67 25.39 46.33
N LYS A 208 -30.60 25.07 47.07
CA LYS A 208 -29.40 24.40 46.51
C LYS A 208 -29.72 22.96 46.11
N LYS A 209 -30.05 22.72 44.84
CA LYS A 209 -29.91 21.39 44.24
C LYS A 209 -28.43 21.14 43.99
N ALA A 210 -27.90 20.06 44.56
CA ALA A 210 -26.54 19.62 44.24
C ALA A 210 -26.47 19.21 42.76
N ALA A 211 -25.49 19.74 42.03
CA ALA A 211 -25.23 19.31 40.67
C ALA A 211 -24.71 17.87 40.70
N VAL A 212 -25.56 16.91 40.33
CA VAL A 212 -25.10 15.54 40.03
C VAL A 212 -24.22 15.66 38.79
N ALA A 213 -22.90 15.55 38.97
CA ALA A 213 -21.97 15.60 37.87
C ALA A 213 -22.34 14.52 36.83
N ALA A 214 -22.44 14.90 35.56
CA ALA A 214 -22.60 13.94 34.49
C ALA A 214 -21.46 12.92 34.58
N PRO A 215 -21.72 11.60 34.44
CA PRO A 215 -20.68 10.61 34.51
C PRO A 215 -19.65 10.91 33.42
N LYS A 216 -18.37 11.04 33.80
CA LYS A 216 -17.29 11.18 32.82
C LYS A 216 -17.40 10.03 31.81
N PRO A 217 -17.24 10.28 30.50
CA PRO A 217 -17.19 9.21 29.53
C PRO A 217 -16.10 8.20 29.95
N PRO A 218 -16.33 6.88 29.79
CA PRO A 218 -15.33 5.89 30.13
C PRO A 218 -14.06 6.16 29.29
N PRO A 219 -12.86 6.01 29.89
CA PRO A 219 -11.62 6.28 29.19
C PRO A 219 -11.51 5.40 27.93
N ALA A 220 -11.20 6.03 26.79
CA ALA A 220 -11.22 5.40 25.47
C ALA A 220 -10.19 4.27 25.28
N HIS A 221 -9.29 4.08 26.24
CA HIS A 221 -8.22 3.09 26.20
C HIS A 221 -8.18 2.26 27.50
N PRO A 222 -8.01 0.93 27.43
CA PRO A 222 -7.94 0.09 28.63
C PRO A 222 -6.66 0.38 29.44
N HIS A 223 -6.82 0.79 30.69
CA HIS A 223 -5.76 1.26 31.61
C HIS A 223 -4.80 0.18 32.16
N LYS A 224 -4.47 -0.86 31.38
CA LYS A 224 -3.44 -1.84 31.75
C LYS A 224 -2.58 -2.18 30.55
N ILE A 225 -1.34 -1.69 30.58
CA ILE A 225 -0.26 -2.10 29.68
C ILE A 225 -0.10 -3.63 29.80
N GLY A 226 0.00 -4.32 28.66
CA GLY A 226 0.35 -5.74 28.62
C GLY A 226 1.81 -6.01 29.01
N LYS A 227 2.23 -7.27 28.86
CA LYS A 227 3.65 -7.64 28.93
C LYS A 227 4.38 -7.00 27.74
N LYS A 228 5.53 -6.38 27.98
CA LYS A 228 6.43 -5.97 26.89
C LYS A 228 6.83 -7.18 26.04
N ILE A 229 6.52 -7.14 24.75
CA ILE A 229 6.88 -8.14 23.75
C ILE A 229 7.72 -7.54 22.62
N ASN A 230 7.51 -6.26 22.28
CA ASN A 230 8.26 -5.54 21.24
C ASN A 230 9.30 -4.62 21.86
N SER A 231 10.26 -4.14 21.08
CA SER A 231 11.24 -3.13 21.52
C SER A 231 11.39 -2.04 20.48
N ALA A 232 11.46 -0.78 20.91
CA ALA A 232 11.57 0.35 20.01
C ALA A 232 12.96 0.42 19.34
N PRO A 233 13.03 0.87 18.07
CA PRO A 233 14.28 1.28 17.43
C PRO A 233 15.00 2.36 18.25
N THR A 234 16.33 2.30 18.29
CA THR A 234 17.19 3.21 19.10
C THR A 234 18.26 3.94 18.29
N GLN A 235 18.45 3.56 17.03
CA GLN A 235 19.38 4.24 16.12
C GLN A 235 18.73 5.52 15.60
N ILE A 236 19.32 6.67 15.92
CA ILE A 236 18.88 7.96 15.37
C ILE A 236 19.32 8.10 13.91
N LEU A 237 18.46 8.69 13.09
CA LEU A 237 18.66 8.86 11.66
C LEU A 237 18.83 10.35 11.26
N ASP A 238 19.83 10.61 10.43
CA ASP A 238 19.84 11.79 9.54
C ASP A 238 18.84 11.50 8.41
N VAL A 239 17.84 12.34 8.19
CA VAL A 239 16.77 12.11 7.21
C VAL A 239 17.00 12.90 5.92
N TYR A 240 17.11 12.22 4.79
CA TYR A 240 17.32 12.83 3.47
C TYR A 240 16.11 12.56 2.57
N VAL A 241 15.56 13.60 1.95
CA VAL A 241 14.33 13.56 1.13
C VAL A 241 14.59 14.00 -0.31
N PHE A 242 13.87 13.41 -1.27
CA PHE A 242 14.01 13.70 -2.71
C PHE A 242 12.80 13.18 -3.51
N GLY A 243 12.72 13.60 -4.78
CA GLY A 243 11.56 13.40 -5.64
C GLY A 243 10.66 14.64 -5.71
N GLU A 244 9.41 14.47 -6.11
CA GLU A 244 8.37 15.50 -6.03
C GLU A 244 7.90 15.71 -4.58
N GLY A 245 7.31 16.88 -4.32
CA GLY A 245 6.76 17.23 -3.01
C GLY A 245 5.64 18.26 -3.09
N SER A 246 4.88 18.24 -4.20
CA SER A 246 3.81 19.21 -4.51
C SER A 246 2.67 19.21 -3.48
N SER A 247 2.51 18.11 -2.74
CA SER A 247 1.54 17.95 -1.64
C SER A 247 2.20 17.90 -0.25
N GLY A 248 3.46 18.35 -0.14
CA GLY A 248 4.20 18.44 1.11
C GLY A 248 4.88 17.15 1.58
N GLU A 249 4.90 16.09 0.77
CA GLU A 249 5.39 14.74 1.12
C GLU A 249 6.87 14.70 1.52
N LEU A 250 7.66 15.68 1.05
CA LEU A 250 9.08 15.84 1.40
C LEU A 250 9.30 16.40 2.82
N GLY A 251 8.26 16.95 3.47
CA GLY A 251 8.33 17.38 4.86
C GLY A 251 9.24 18.60 5.11
N LEU A 252 9.45 19.46 4.12
CA LEU A 252 10.37 20.61 4.21
C LEU A 252 9.70 21.90 4.74
N GLY A 253 8.38 21.89 4.95
CA GLY A 253 7.54 23.08 5.18
C GLY A 253 7.04 23.71 3.88
N SER A 254 6.43 24.90 3.96
CA SER A 254 5.84 25.62 2.81
C SER A 254 6.69 26.76 2.24
N LYS A 255 7.83 27.09 2.86
CA LYS A 255 8.70 28.18 2.43
C LYS A 255 10.02 27.68 1.83
N LYS A 256 10.62 28.43 0.90
CA LYS A 256 11.96 28.13 0.33
C LYS A 256 12.97 27.84 1.45
N LEU A 257 13.84 26.85 1.22
CA LEU A 257 14.92 26.47 2.13
C LEU A 257 16.27 26.83 1.50
N ASP A 258 17.05 27.69 2.15
CA ASP A 258 18.31 28.26 1.64
C ASP A 258 18.16 28.87 0.22
N GLY A 259 17.03 29.55 -0.03
CA GLY A 259 16.67 30.09 -1.35
C GLY A 259 16.31 29.04 -2.42
N LYS A 260 16.33 27.75 -2.09
CA LYS A 260 15.99 26.65 -3.02
C LYS A 260 14.53 26.30 -2.92
N LYS A 261 13.93 25.92 -4.06
CA LYS A 261 12.63 25.26 -4.11
C LYS A 261 12.62 24.04 -3.18
N ILE A 262 11.50 23.86 -2.49
CA ILE A 262 11.21 22.74 -1.57
C ILE A 262 10.45 21.60 -2.28
N VAL A 263 9.76 21.91 -3.37
CA VAL A 263 9.32 20.95 -4.40
C VAL A 263 10.51 20.52 -5.28
N ASP A 264 10.33 19.43 -6.03
CA ASP A 264 11.22 18.91 -7.08
C ASP A 264 12.68 18.73 -6.64
N VAL A 265 12.86 18.01 -5.53
CA VAL A 265 14.17 17.81 -4.88
C VAL A 265 14.91 16.68 -5.59
N LYS A 266 15.56 17.03 -6.71
CA LYS A 266 16.14 16.09 -7.68
C LYS A 266 17.22 15.11 -7.15
N ARG A 267 17.86 15.42 -6.02
CA ARG A 267 18.88 14.60 -5.34
C ARG A 267 18.69 14.69 -3.82
N PRO A 268 19.06 13.67 -3.02
CA PRO A 268 18.80 13.62 -1.58
C PRO A 268 19.23 14.89 -0.84
N ARG A 269 18.27 15.57 -0.18
CA ARG A 269 18.49 16.77 0.64
C ARG A 269 18.22 16.43 2.10
N LEU A 270 19.16 16.75 3.00
CA LEU A 270 18.93 16.64 4.45
C LEU A 270 17.73 17.51 4.86
N ASN A 271 16.79 16.95 5.62
CA ASN A 271 15.60 17.67 6.08
C ASN A 271 15.88 18.34 7.46
N PRO A 272 15.98 19.68 7.55
CA PRO A 272 16.28 20.38 8.79
C PRO A 272 15.10 20.41 9.78
N LYS A 273 13.87 20.06 9.35
CA LYS A 273 12.71 19.88 10.25
C LYS A 273 12.79 18.59 11.07
N LEU A 274 13.78 17.71 10.77
CA LEU A 274 13.98 16.39 11.38
C LEU A 274 15.40 16.23 11.93
N ASP A 275 16.00 17.29 12.50
CA ASP A 275 17.36 17.26 13.03
C ASP A 275 17.55 16.13 14.09
N ALA A 276 18.68 15.44 14.00
CA ALA A 276 18.98 14.26 14.80
C ALA A 276 19.18 14.54 16.31
N LYS A 277 19.48 15.78 16.71
CA LYS A 277 19.65 16.19 18.11
C LYS A 277 18.32 16.63 18.72
N ASP A 278 17.56 17.44 17.98
CA ASP A 278 16.34 18.08 18.48
C ASP A 278 15.10 17.19 18.32
N VAL A 279 15.00 16.44 17.22
CA VAL A 279 13.86 15.57 16.88
C VAL A 279 14.20 14.09 17.03
N GLY A 280 15.39 13.67 16.59
CA GLY A 280 15.91 12.33 16.84
C GLY A 280 15.03 11.20 16.29
N VAL A 281 14.71 11.23 15.00
CA VAL A 281 13.95 10.17 14.29
C VAL A 281 14.67 8.82 14.40
N VAL A 282 13.93 7.74 14.71
CA VAL A 282 14.46 6.36 14.83
C VAL A 282 13.82 5.35 13.87
N GLN A 283 12.68 5.69 13.28
CA GLN A 283 12.05 4.90 12.21
C GLN A 283 11.21 5.82 11.30
N ILE A 284 11.11 5.46 10.02
CA ILE A 284 10.24 6.11 9.04
C ILE A 284 9.38 5.03 8.37
N ALA A 285 8.16 5.39 7.98
CA ALA A 285 7.30 4.64 7.09
C ALA A 285 6.77 5.60 6.01
N CYS A 286 7.13 5.35 4.77
CA CYS A 286 6.60 6.06 3.61
C CYS A 286 5.27 5.40 3.22
N GLY A 287 4.22 6.19 3.09
CA GLY A 287 2.95 5.83 2.44
C GLY A 287 2.88 6.44 1.05
N GLY A 288 1.79 6.20 0.32
CA GLY A 288 1.65 6.65 -1.07
C GLY A 288 1.88 8.16 -1.25
N MET A 289 1.18 8.99 -0.47
CA MET A 289 1.23 10.46 -0.54
C MET A 289 1.53 11.14 0.82
N HIS A 290 1.97 10.36 1.81
CA HIS A 290 2.23 10.85 3.16
C HIS A 290 3.29 10.01 3.88
N VAL A 291 3.86 10.54 4.96
CA VAL A 291 4.90 9.87 5.75
C VAL A 291 4.52 9.86 7.22
N ALA A 292 4.88 8.78 7.91
CA ALA A 292 4.88 8.69 9.37
C ALA A 292 6.30 8.40 9.88
N ALA A 293 6.73 9.09 10.93
CA ALA A 293 8.04 8.86 11.57
C ALA A 293 7.89 8.65 13.08
N LEU A 294 8.64 7.69 13.63
CA LEU A 294 8.78 7.47 15.07
C LEU A 294 10.08 8.12 15.56
N THR A 295 9.99 8.84 16.67
CA THR A 295 11.10 9.56 17.31
C THR A 295 11.57 8.88 18.59
N LYS A 296 12.81 9.16 18.99
CA LYS A 296 13.44 8.60 20.19
C LYS A 296 12.71 8.98 21.49
N ASP A 297 12.03 10.12 21.54
CA ASP A 297 11.20 10.55 22.68
C ASP A 297 9.75 10.06 22.60
N ASN A 298 9.48 9.06 21.75
CA ASN A 298 8.22 8.33 21.64
C ASN A 298 7.05 9.13 21.03
N LYS A 299 7.32 10.22 20.29
CA LYS A 299 6.32 10.89 19.46
C LYS A 299 6.24 10.25 18.08
N ILE A 300 5.04 10.26 17.50
CA ILE A 300 4.81 9.97 16.09
C ILE A 300 4.63 11.30 15.37
N LEU A 301 5.44 11.56 14.34
CA LEU A 301 5.31 12.71 13.45
C LEU A 301 4.65 12.27 12.14
N THR A 302 3.84 13.15 11.54
CA THR A 302 3.19 12.90 10.24
C THR A 302 3.25 14.14 9.35
N TRP A 303 3.35 13.95 8.02
CA TRP A 303 3.32 15.00 7.00
C TRP A 303 2.96 14.44 5.60
N GLY A 304 2.64 15.30 4.63
CA GLY A 304 2.05 14.96 3.32
C GLY A 304 0.51 15.07 3.33
N VAL A 305 -0.17 14.44 2.37
CA VAL A 305 -1.62 14.61 2.13
C VAL A 305 -2.48 14.16 3.32
N ASN A 306 -3.44 15.00 3.73
CA ASN A 306 -4.38 14.70 4.81
C ASN A 306 -5.87 14.63 4.39
N ASP A 307 -6.23 14.69 3.11
CA ASP A 307 -7.62 14.60 2.60
C ASP A 307 -8.45 13.50 3.28
N GLN A 308 -7.83 12.33 3.45
CA GLN A 308 -8.43 11.12 4.00
C GLN A 308 -8.06 10.88 5.47
N GLY A 309 -7.58 11.90 6.18
CA GLY A 309 -7.18 11.82 7.59
C GLY A 309 -5.91 10.99 7.85
N ALA A 310 -5.10 10.72 6.81
CA ALA A 310 -3.92 9.85 6.88
C ALA A 310 -2.84 10.34 7.87
N LEU A 311 -2.81 11.64 8.17
CA LEU A 311 -1.88 12.21 9.15
C LEU A 311 -2.35 12.07 10.60
N GLY A 312 -3.63 11.79 10.88
CA GLY A 312 -4.17 11.55 12.23
C GLY A 312 -4.38 12.81 13.10
N ARG A 313 -4.19 13.99 12.52
CA ARG A 313 -4.26 15.30 13.18
C ARG A 313 -5.02 16.28 12.31
N ASP A 314 -5.45 17.38 12.90
CA ASP A 314 -6.01 18.48 12.14
C ASP A 314 -4.92 19.17 11.29
N THR A 315 -5.31 19.57 10.08
CA THR A 315 -4.52 20.38 9.14
C THR A 315 -5.36 21.44 8.43
N ASN A 316 -6.60 21.70 8.90
CA ASN A 316 -7.43 22.79 8.42
C ASN A 316 -6.59 24.08 8.35
N TRP A 317 -6.54 24.66 7.16
CA TRP A 317 -5.79 25.86 6.85
C TRP A 317 -6.69 26.72 5.97
N ASP A 318 -6.99 27.94 6.39
CA ASP A 318 -7.77 28.92 5.62
C ASP A 318 -6.93 29.53 4.47
N GLY A 319 -6.12 28.68 3.81
CA GLY A 319 -5.11 29.07 2.83
C GLY A 319 -5.71 29.94 1.75
N GLY A 320 -5.30 31.22 1.76
CA GLY A 320 -5.98 32.27 1.01
C GLY A 320 -6.11 31.91 -0.48
N LEU A 321 -7.31 32.09 -1.02
CA LEU A 321 -7.57 31.95 -2.45
C LEU A 321 -6.61 32.87 -3.21
N ARG A 322 -5.60 32.30 -3.87
CA ARG A 322 -4.85 33.01 -4.91
C ARG A 322 -5.77 33.06 -6.14
N ASP A 323 -6.39 34.21 -6.38
CA ASP A 323 -7.26 34.41 -7.54
C ASP A 323 -6.45 34.24 -8.83
N ALA A 324 -6.85 33.29 -9.68
CA ALA A 324 -6.11 32.93 -10.90
C ALA A 324 -6.13 34.01 -12.00
N ASP A 325 -6.95 35.05 -11.83
CA ASP A 325 -7.11 36.20 -12.72
C ASP A 325 -6.53 37.50 -12.14
N ALA A 326 -5.87 37.47 -10.97
CA ALA A 326 -5.15 38.62 -10.43
C ALA A 326 -3.87 38.88 -11.24
N GLU A 327 -3.59 40.15 -11.55
CA GLU A 327 -2.25 40.56 -11.99
C GLU A 327 -1.24 40.33 -10.85
N GLU A 328 0.05 40.19 -11.17
CA GLU A 328 1.14 39.78 -10.25
C GLU A 328 1.48 40.87 -9.19
N GLU A 329 0.51 41.27 -8.36
CA GLU A 329 0.69 42.22 -7.26
C GLU A 329 1.40 41.56 -6.06
N GLU A 330 2.71 41.80 -5.97
CA GLU A 330 3.61 41.38 -4.88
C GLU A 330 3.53 39.88 -4.56
N ASP A 331 3.91 39.06 -5.55
CA ASP A 331 4.21 37.64 -5.38
C ASP A 331 5.22 37.46 -4.23
N ASP A 332 4.75 36.97 -3.08
CA ASP A 332 5.51 36.73 -1.85
C ASP A 332 6.45 35.54 -2.10
N GLU A 333 7.52 35.76 -2.91
CA GLU A 333 8.22 34.77 -3.72
C GLU A 333 8.63 33.47 -2.98
N ASP A 334 8.76 33.55 -1.66
CA ASP A 334 9.19 32.46 -0.79
C ASP A 334 8.08 31.48 -0.37
N ASP A 335 6.78 31.79 -0.54
CA ASP A 335 5.67 30.88 -0.23
C ASP A 335 5.28 29.97 -1.41
N SER A 336 5.39 28.66 -1.21
CA SER A 336 5.09 27.67 -2.26
C SER A 336 3.59 27.36 -2.42
N GLY A 337 2.70 28.00 -1.66
CA GLY A 337 1.25 27.75 -1.70
C GLY A 337 0.82 26.38 -1.14
N ILE A 338 1.75 25.59 -0.57
CA ILE A 338 1.46 24.27 0.01
C ILE A 338 1.08 24.46 1.48
N ASN A 339 0.03 23.76 1.95
CA ASN A 339 -0.43 23.84 3.34
C ASN A 339 0.74 23.65 4.35
N PRO A 340 1.07 24.67 5.18
CA PRO A 340 2.15 24.59 6.17
C PRO A 340 1.94 23.48 7.19
N HIS A 341 0.69 23.14 7.50
CA HIS A 341 0.33 22.09 8.45
C HIS A 341 0.50 20.69 7.86
N GLU A 342 0.45 20.51 6.55
CA GLU A 342 0.67 19.21 5.88
C GLU A 342 2.13 19.03 5.46
N SER A 343 2.77 20.09 4.95
CA SER A 343 4.18 20.08 4.52
C SER A 343 5.21 20.09 5.66
N THR A 344 4.81 20.34 6.91
CA THR A 344 5.72 20.34 8.07
C THR A 344 5.53 19.10 8.95
N PRO A 345 6.59 18.28 9.19
CA PRO A 345 6.59 17.18 10.14
C PRO A 345 6.13 17.63 11.54
N THR A 346 4.94 17.20 11.94
CA THR A 346 4.29 17.66 13.16
C THR A 346 3.84 16.45 13.99
N ALA A 347 3.99 16.53 15.30
CA ALA A 347 3.64 15.45 16.22
C ALA A 347 2.11 15.28 16.35
N LEU A 348 1.68 14.03 16.50
CA LEU A 348 0.34 13.69 16.98
C LEU A 348 0.17 14.10 18.45
N ASP A 349 -1.08 14.40 18.84
CA ASP A 349 -1.42 14.69 20.23
C ASP A 349 -1.36 13.40 21.07
N ALA A 350 -0.53 13.42 22.12
CA ALA A 350 -0.38 12.31 23.05
C ALA A 350 -1.71 11.93 23.75
N ALA A 351 -2.66 12.85 23.88
CA ALA A 351 -3.98 12.56 24.47
C ALA A 351 -4.88 11.68 23.58
N GLN A 352 -4.52 11.47 22.30
CA GLN A 352 -5.18 10.52 21.39
C GLN A 352 -4.77 9.05 21.66
N PHE A 353 -3.83 8.82 22.58
CA PHE A 353 -3.30 7.51 22.91
C PHE A 353 -3.47 7.19 24.41
N ALA A 354 -3.16 5.94 24.80
CA ALA A 354 -3.05 5.64 26.23
C ALA A 354 -1.84 6.39 26.83
N PRO A 355 -1.92 6.96 28.05
CA PRO A 355 -0.83 7.77 28.62
C PRO A 355 0.56 7.11 28.65
N ASP A 356 0.58 5.78 28.83
CA ASP A 356 1.80 4.97 28.86
C ASP A 356 2.08 4.22 27.54
N ALA A 357 1.47 4.63 26.42
CA ALA A 357 1.68 3.99 25.12
C ALA A 357 3.10 4.26 24.59
N LYS A 358 3.93 3.22 24.60
CA LYS A 358 5.26 3.23 23.96
C LYS A 358 5.19 2.55 22.60
N PHE A 359 5.62 3.23 21.55
CA PHE A 359 5.58 2.74 20.18
C PHE A 359 6.87 2.04 19.79
N THR A 360 6.76 1.03 18.93
CA THR A 360 7.89 0.24 18.43
C THR A 360 7.92 0.12 16.92
N GLN A 361 6.81 0.39 16.24
CA GLN A 361 6.74 0.41 14.79
C GLN A 361 5.66 1.41 14.33
N VAL A 362 5.93 2.15 13.26
CA VAL A 362 4.92 2.80 12.42
C VAL A 362 4.92 2.16 11.03
N VAL A 363 3.74 2.09 10.39
CA VAL A 363 3.58 1.72 8.98
C VAL A 363 2.54 2.63 8.33
N ALA A 364 2.68 2.88 7.03
CA ALA A 364 1.79 3.74 6.23
C ALA A 364 1.38 3.03 4.93
N SER A 365 0.17 3.32 4.46
CA SER A 365 -0.39 2.87 3.17
C SER A 365 -0.62 4.08 2.26
N ASP A 366 -1.41 3.99 1.18
CA ASP A 366 -1.77 5.16 0.35
C ASP A 366 -2.57 6.25 1.08
N SER A 367 -3.32 5.87 2.13
CA SER A 367 -4.35 6.73 2.75
C SER A 367 -4.63 6.38 4.21
N ALA A 368 -3.84 5.50 4.83
CA ALA A 368 -3.94 5.14 6.23
C ALA A 368 -2.56 4.98 6.89
N THR A 369 -2.52 5.08 8.22
CA THR A 369 -1.31 4.93 9.04
C THR A 369 -1.65 4.09 10.26
N PHE A 370 -0.72 3.22 10.67
CA PHE A 370 -0.87 2.35 11.84
C PHE A 370 0.39 2.37 12.70
N ALA A 371 0.19 2.28 14.02
CA ALA A 371 1.26 2.31 15.02
C ALA A 371 1.15 1.11 15.98
N LEU A 372 2.26 0.41 16.15
CA LEU A 372 2.42 -0.74 17.05
C LEU A 372 3.11 -0.31 18.36
N THR A 373 2.69 -0.91 19.48
CA THR A 373 3.21 -0.62 20.81
C THR A 373 4.08 -1.72 21.41
N GLU A 374 4.86 -1.40 22.45
CA GLU A 374 5.71 -2.35 23.21
C GLU A 374 4.93 -3.55 23.74
N ASP A 375 3.64 -3.40 24.06
CA ASP A 375 2.75 -4.44 24.58
C ASP A 375 1.78 -5.01 23.52
N GLY A 376 2.01 -4.74 22.23
CA GLY A 376 1.32 -5.41 21.13
C GLY A 376 -0.11 -4.93 20.84
N ARG A 377 -0.49 -3.75 21.34
CA ARG A 377 -1.69 -3.00 20.91
C ARG A 377 -1.38 -2.26 19.61
N VAL A 378 -2.36 -2.19 18.72
CA VAL A 378 -2.28 -1.44 17.45
C VAL A 378 -3.25 -0.26 17.48
N TYR A 379 -2.75 0.91 17.09
CA TYR A 379 -3.55 2.10 16.78
C TYR A 379 -3.54 2.32 15.26
N GLY A 380 -4.59 2.93 14.71
CA GLY A 380 -4.65 3.28 13.29
C GLY A 380 -5.59 4.43 12.98
N TRP A 381 -5.37 5.07 11.84
CA TRP A 381 -6.15 6.20 11.34
C TRP A 381 -6.05 6.30 9.80
N GLY A 382 -6.87 7.16 9.20
CA GLY A 382 -7.05 7.30 7.75
C GLY A 382 -8.21 6.45 7.20
N THR A 383 -8.06 5.92 5.98
CA THR A 383 -9.01 4.98 5.33
C THR A 383 -8.30 4.04 4.34
N PHE A 384 -8.91 2.90 4.04
CA PHE A 384 -8.59 2.11 2.84
C PHE A 384 -9.43 2.56 1.64
N ARG A 385 -8.87 2.42 0.44
CA ARG A 385 -9.51 2.66 -0.85
C ARG A 385 -9.68 1.35 -1.64
N SER A 386 -10.45 1.42 -2.71
CA SER A 386 -10.72 0.35 -3.68
C SER A 386 -10.98 0.99 -5.05
N SER A 387 -11.14 0.19 -6.12
CA SER A 387 -11.52 0.71 -7.46
C SER A 387 -12.74 1.65 -7.42
N ASP A 388 -13.68 1.34 -6.53
CA ASP A 388 -14.98 2.02 -6.40
C ASP A 388 -14.90 3.27 -5.49
N GLY A 389 -13.68 3.72 -5.16
CA GLY A 389 -13.41 4.81 -4.22
C GLY A 389 -13.17 4.32 -2.79
N ILE A 390 -13.59 5.13 -1.81
CA ILE A 390 -13.33 4.90 -0.38
C ILE A 390 -14.03 3.62 0.07
N LEU A 391 -13.25 2.64 0.55
CA LEU A 391 -13.77 1.40 1.12
C LEU A 391 -14.13 1.59 2.60
N GLY A 392 -13.30 2.33 3.33
CA GLY A 392 -13.46 2.67 4.74
C GLY A 392 -12.28 2.25 5.61
N PHE A 393 -12.31 2.62 6.89
CA PHE A 393 -11.32 2.24 7.90
C PHE A 393 -11.77 1.00 8.71
N THR A 394 -13.07 0.90 9.01
CA THR A 394 -13.72 -0.28 9.62
C THR A 394 -15.09 -0.52 9.00
N ASP A 395 -15.78 -1.59 9.42
CA ASP A 395 -17.16 -1.90 8.99
C ASP A 395 -18.20 -0.82 9.31
N LYS A 396 -17.84 0.19 10.12
CA LYS A 396 -18.73 1.28 10.59
C LYS A 396 -18.18 2.69 10.40
N ILE A 397 -16.88 2.84 10.14
CA ILE A 397 -16.19 4.13 10.04
C ILE A 397 -15.54 4.19 8.66
N GLN A 398 -15.97 5.14 7.83
CA GLN A 398 -15.33 5.40 6.54
C GLN A 398 -13.96 6.04 6.74
N ILE A 399 -13.91 7.27 7.25
CA ILE A 399 -12.64 7.98 7.46
C ILE A 399 -12.40 8.15 8.96
N GLN A 400 -11.25 7.70 9.46
CA GLN A 400 -10.85 7.83 10.87
C GLN A 400 -9.78 8.93 10.99
N LYS A 401 -10.19 10.19 11.20
CA LYS A 401 -9.29 11.37 11.18
C LYS A 401 -8.26 11.46 12.32
N THR A 402 -8.37 10.63 13.36
CA THR A 402 -7.48 10.62 14.54
C THR A 402 -7.14 9.19 14.97
N PRO A 403 -6.05 8.94 15.72
CA PRO A 403 -5.68 7.59 16.17
C PRO A 403 -6.80 6.86 16.92
N ALA A 404 -7.22 5.71 16.37
CA ALA A 404 -8.16 4.79 16.99
C ALA A 404 -7.47 3.48 17.40
N TYR A 405 -7.73 3.01 18.61
CA TYR A 405 -7.25 1.71 19.09
C TYR A 405 -8.06 0.56 18.46
N LEU A 406 -7.37 -0.51 18.00
CA LEU A 406 -7.98 -1.69 17.37
C LEU A 406 -8.03 -2.88 18.34
N PRO A 407 -9.11 -3.06 19.15
CA PRO A 407 -9.17 -4.06 20.23
C PRO A 407 -9.28 -5.52 19.77
N THR A 408 -9.44 -5.76 18.46
CA THR A 408 -9.39 -7.09 17.83
C THR A 408 -7.96 -7.62 17.71
N LEU A 409 -6.98 -6.72 17.56
CA LEU A 409 -5.56 -7.03 17.45
C LEU A 409 -4.92 -7.11 18.84
N LYS A 410 -4.19 -8.19 19.12
CA LYS A 410 -3.63 -8.50 20.44
C LYS A 410 -2.30 -9.22 20.29
N ASN A 411 -1.34 -8.91 21.16
CA ASN A 411 0.01 -9.48 21.16
C ASN A 411 0.71 -9.36 19.78
N ILE A 412 0.46 -8.28 19.04
CA ILE A 412 1.06 -8.08 17.72
C ILE A 412 2.56 -7.79 17.87
N THR A 413 3.37 -8.44 17.05
CA THR A 413 4.84 -8.35 17.04
C THR A 413 5.41 -7.56 15.86
N ALA A 414 4.70 -7.56 14.73
CA ALA A 414 5.05 -6.78 13.55
C ALA A 414 3.80 -6.38 12.75
N LEU A 415 3.91 -5.26 12.04
CA LEU A 415 2.99 -4.80 10.99
C LEU A 415 3.73 -4.74 9.65
N ALA A 416 3.01 -4.93 8.55
CA ALA A 416 3.43 -4.56 7.20
C ALA A 416 2.24 -3.95 6.46
N ALA A 417 2.49 -2.92 5.65
CA ALA A 417 1.47 -2.24 4.86
C ALA A 417 1.77 -2.42 3.37
N GLY A 418 0.75 -2.74 2.59
CA GLY A 418 0.70 -2.43 1.16
C GLY A 418 -0.14 -1.19 0.93
N SER A 419 -0.40 -0.85 -0.34
CA SER A 419 -1.13 0.37 -0.72
C SER A 419 -2.49 0.52 -0.03
N ASN A 420 -3.29 -0.54 -0.02
CA ASN A 420 -4.65 -0.51 0.56
C ASN A 420 -4.96 -1.69 1.49
N HIS A 421 -3.96 -2.35 2.07
CA HIS A 421 -4.14 -3.42 3.05
C HIS A 421 -3.02 -3.47 4.08
N ILE A 422 -3.31 -4.05 5.25
CA ILE A 422 -2.34 -4.26 6.33
C ILE A 422 -2.27 -5.75 6.67
N LEU A 423 -1.05 -6.21 6.91
CA LEU A 423 -0.75 -7.47 7.58
C LEU A 423 -0.28 -7.18 9.02
N ALA A 424 -0.70 -8.01 9.97
CA ALA A 424 -0.19 -8.04 11.33
C ALA A 424 0.21 -9.46 11.72
N LEU A 425 1.33 -9.59 12.42
CA LEU A 425 1.85 -10.86 12.95
C LEU A 425 1.67 -10.89 14.48
N ASP A 426 1.21 -12.00 15.06
CA ASP A 426 1.12 -12.17 16.52
C ASP A 426 2.30 -12.96 17.13
N ASP A 427 2.41 -12.96 18.46
CA ASP A 427 3.40 -13.71 19.23
C ASP A 427 3.35 -15.26 19.07
N LYS A 428 2.35 -15.78 18.35
CA LYS A 428 2.18 -17.20 17.97
C LYS A 428 2.37 -17.44 16.47
N GLY A 429 2.91 -16.47 15.74
CA GLY A 429 3.14 -16.58 14.29
C GLY A 429 1.86 -16.74 13.48
N VAL A 430 0.74 -16.18 13.95
CA VAL A 430 -0.51 -16.05 13.19
C VAL A 430 -0.48 -14.73 12.43
N VAL A 431 -0.69 -14.78 11.11
CA VAL A 431 -0.87 -13.58 10.27
C VAL A 431 -2.35 -13.22 10.19
N VAL A 432 -2.65 -11.95 10.42
CA VAL A 432 -3.98 -11.33 10.38
C VAL A 432 -3.98 -10.23 9.32
N ALA A 433 -5.05 -10.09 8.53
CA ALA A 433 -5.12 -9.08 7.48
C ALA A 433 -6.49 -8.38 7.36
N TRP A 434 -6.45 -7.12 6.96
CA TRP A 434 -7.61 -6.28 6.65
C TRP A 434 -7.29 -5.17 5.65
N GLY A 435 -8.33 -4.55 5.10
CA GLY A 435 -8.26 -3.47 4.12
C GLY A 435 -9.02 -3.83 2.84
N CYS A 436 -8.51 -3.40 1.69
CA CYS A 436 -8.94 -3.87 0.38
C CYS A 436 -8.56 -5.34 0.16
N GLY A 437 -9.36 -6.05 -0.62
CA GLY A 437 -9.18 -7.48 -0.93
C GLY A 437 -9.56 -7.84 -2.36
N GLN A 438 -9.56 -6.87 -3.28
CA GLN A 438 -9.97 -7.07 -4.68
C GLN A 438 -8.97 -7.97 -5.42
N GLN A 439 -7.67 -7.72 -5.26
CA GLN A 439 -6.60 -8.55 -5.80
C GLN A 439 -6.21 -9.71 -4.87
N ASN A 440 -7.12 -10.15 -3.99
CA ASN A 440 -6.89 -11.24 -3.02
C ASN A 440 -5.71 -11.04 -2.04
N GLN A 441 -5.17 -9.81 -1.89
CA GLN A 441 -4.08 -9.47 -0.96
C GLN A 441 -4.32 -9.86 0.52
N LEU A 442 -5.58 -10.13 0.89
CA LEU A 442 -5.96 -10.59 2.23
C LEU A 442 -5.84 -12.12 2.42
N GLY A 443 -5.39 -12.87 1.39
CA GLY A 443 -5.20 -14.32 1.42
C GLY A 443 -6.47 -15.13 1.72
N ARG A 444 -7.64 -14.48 1.61
CA ARG A 444 -8.98 -15.01 1.85
C ARG A 444 -9.95 -14.40 0.85
N ARG A 445 -10.85 -15.22 0.28
CA ARG A 445 -11.88 -14.73 -0.65
C ARG A 445 -12.87 -13.84 0.10
N ILE A 446 -12.96 -12.57 -0.30
CA ILE A 446 -14.04 -11.67 0.11
C ILE A 446 -15.26 -11.95 -0.78
N ILE A 447 -16.46 -11.92 -0.19
CA ILE A 447 -17.71 -11.98 -0.97
C ILE A 447 -18.23 -10.55 -1.10
N GLU A 448 -18.42 -10.09 -2.33
CA GLU A 448 -18.79 -8.71 -2.70
C GLU A 448 -19.97 -8.15 -1.89
N ARG A 449 -21.07 -8.90 -1.75
CA ARG A 449 -22.24 -8.50 -0.92
C ARG A 449 -21.91 -8.19 0.56
N ASN A 450 -20.75 -8.65 1.03
CA ASN A 450 -20.19 -8.42 2.35
C ASN A 450 -18.81 -7.71 2.26
N LYS A 451 -18.57 -6.84 1.25
CA LYS A 451 -17.26 -6.20 0.98
C LYS A 451 -16.59 -5.67 2.26
N LEU A 452 -17.34 -4.95 3.10
CA LEU A 452 -16.87 -4.36 4.37
C LEU A 452 -16.31 -5.37 5.39
N SER A 453 -16.57 -6.68 5.26
CA SER A 453 -15.92 -7.72 6.08
C SER A 453 -14.43 -7.92 5.75
N SER A 454 -13.91 -7.26 4.72
CA SER A 454 -12.48 -7.11 4.46
C SER A 454 -11.81 -6.13 5.44
N LEU A 455 -12.54 -5.14 5.97
CA LEU A 455 -12.04 -4.13 6.91
C LEU A 455 -11.92 -4.64 8.36
N ILE A 456 -12.44 -5.85 8.64
CA ILE A 456 -12.29 -6.49 9.95
C ILE A 456 -11.02 -7.35 9.93
N PRO A 457 -10.05 -7.14 10.85
CA PRO A 457 -8.87 -8.00 10.99
C PRO A 457 -9.24 -9.47 11.20
N GLN A 458 -8.83 -10.33 10.27
CA GLN A 458 -9.06 -11.78 10.32
C GLN A 458 -7.78 -12.58 10.00
N SER A 459 -7.60 -13.71 10.68
CA SER A 459 -6.45 -14.60 10.51
C SER A 459 -6.48 -15.37 9.19
N MET A 460 -5.33 -15.48 8.51
CA MET A 460 -5.18 -16.29 7.29
C MET A 460 -4.96 -17.79 7.57
N GLY A 461 -5.08 -18.60 6.52
CA GLY A 461 -4.77 -20.03 6.51
C GLY A 461 -3.27 -20.40 6.49
N LEU A 462 -2.40 -19.55 7.04
CA LEU A 462 -0.95 -19.81 7.12
C LEU A 462 -0.61 -20.81 8.25
N PRO A 463 0.52 -21.55 8.15
CA PRO A 463 0.93 -22.48 9.21
C PRO A 463 1.27 -21.76 10.53
N LYS A 464 0.46 -22.02 11.56
CA LYS A 464 0.62 -21.43 12.91
C LYS A 464 2.00 -21.74 13.50
N ASN A 465 2.53 -20.81 14.29
CA ASN A 465 3.89 -20.82 14.89
C ASN A 465 5.07 -20.77 13.90
N LYS A 466 4.89 -21.05 12.60
CA LYS A 466 5.98 -21.04 11.61
C LYS A 466 6.41 -19.66 11.15
N VAL A 467 5.48 -18.71 11.00
CA VAL A 467 5.80 -17.37 10.49
C VAL A 467 6.63 -16.59 11.50
N ASP A 468 7.57 -15.81 10.99
CA ASP A 468 8.55 -15.00 11.72
C ASP A 468 8.52 -13.53 11.31
N ARG A 469 8.37 -13.28 10.00
CA ARG A 469 8.37 -11.96 9.37
C ARG A 469 7.28 -11.89 8.31
N ILE A 470 6.81 -10.68 8.02
CA ILE A 470 5.78 -10.36 7.01
C ILE A 470 6.26 -9.18 6.15
N ALA A 471 5.83 -9.15 4.89
CA ALA A 471 6.09 -8.04 3.96
C ALA A 471 4.94 -7.90 2.95
N CYS A 472 4.88 -6.75 2.28
CA CYS A 472 3.89 -6.44 1.25
C CYS A 472 4.57 -5.83 0.03
N GLY A 473 3.86 -5.83 -1.10
CA GLY A 473 3.89 -4.71 -2.04
C GLY A 473 2.50 -4.06 -2.12
N SER A 474 2.21 -3.33 -3.19
CA SER A 474 0.96 -2.57 -3.32
C SER A 474 -0.29 -3.47 -3.26
N TYR A 475 -0.27 -4.59 -4.00
CA TYR A 475 -1.43 -5.51 -4.14
C TYR A 475 -1.09 -7.00 -3.90
N HIS A 476 0.15 -7.30 -3.53
CA HIS A 476 0.63 -8.63 -3.16
C HIS A 476 1.25 -8.64 -1.76
N SER A 477 1.56 -9.82 -1.24
CA SER A 477 1.87 -10.03 0.17
C SER A 477 2.67 -11.29 0.43
N PHE A 478 3.52 -11.23 1.46
CA PHE A 478 4.50 -12.26 1.80
C PHE A 478 4.50 -12.59 3.29
N ALA A 479 4.75 -13.86 3.61
CA ALA A 479 5.09 -14.34 4.95
C ALA A 479 6.37 -15.18 4.88
N LEU A 480 7.31 -14.93 5.79
CA LEU A 480 8.59 -15.63 5.87
C LEU A 480 8.61 -16.54 7.11
N GLY A 481 8.98 -17.80 6.90
CA GLY A 481 9.03 -18.83 7.94
C GLY A 481 10.37 -18.93 8.66
N LYS A 482 10.32 -19.46 9.89
CA LYS A 482 11.50 -19.82 10.71
C LYS A 482 12.33 -20.95 10.12
N ASP A 483 11.73 -21.71 9.19
CA ASP A 483 12.35 -22.74 8.37
C ASP A 483 12.89 -22.22 7.02
N GLY A 484 12.84 -20.89 6.78
CA GLY A 484 13.30 -20.26 5.55
C GLY A 484 12.30 -20.29 4.39
N ALA A 485 11.16 -20.96 4.55
CA ALA A 485 10.10 -20.97 3.54
C ALA A 485 9.48 -19.57 3.36
N VAL A 486 9.23 -19.18 2.12
CA VAL A 486 8.48 -17.96 1.79
C VAL A 486 7.12 -18.37 1.23
N TRP A 487 6.05 -17.79 1.78
CA TRP A 487 4.71 -17.85 1.20
C TRP A 487 4.38 -16.50 0.57
N ALA A 488 3.74 -16.51 -0.59
CA ALA A 488 3.23 -15.32 -1.26
C ALA A 488 1.76 -15.49 -1.70
N TRP A 489 1.05 -14.38 -1.85
CA TRP A 489 -0.34 -14.29 -2.34
C TRP A 489 -0.72 -12.86 -2.76
N GLY A 490 -1.82 -12.72 -3.50
CA GLY A 490 -2.33 -11.43 -3.99
C GLY A 490 -2.37 -11.35 -5.51
N LEU A 491 -2.17 -10.14 -6.06
CA LEU A 491 -1.94 -9.94 -7.50
C LEU A 491 -0.70 -10.72 -7.96
N ASN A 492 -0.70 -11.17 -9.22
CA ASN A 492 0.42 -11.89 -9.83
C ASN A 492 0.50 -11.73 -11.37
N ASN A 493 -0.07 -10.66 -11.93
CA ASN A 493 -0.12 -10.47 -13.39
C ASN A 493 1.27 -10.27 -14.01
N PHE A 494 2.23 -9.72 -13.25
CA PHE A 494 3.63 -9.64 -13.64
C PHE A 494 4.53 -10.66 -12.91
N ALA A 495 3.97 -11.78 -12.42
CA ALA A 495 4.68 -12.78 -11.59
C ALA A 495 5.28 -12.24 -10.27
N GLU A 496 4.83 -11.09 -9.78
CA GLU A 496 5.44 -10.35 -8.67
C GLU A 496 5.43 -11.09 -7.33
N THR A 497 4.66 -12.17 -7.19
CA THR A 497 4.74 -13.10 -6.03
C THR A 497 5.93 -14.07 -6.10
N GLY A 498 6.59 -14.20 -7.24
CA GLY A 498 7.65 -15.17 -7.52
C GLY A 498 7.12 -16.56 -7.94
N ILE A 499 5.82 -16.65 -8.24
CA ILE A 499 5.11 -17.85 -8.66
C ILE A 499 4.69 -17.68 -10.12
N GLU A 500 5.15 -18.56 -11.00
CA GLU A 500 4.97 -18.43 -12.46
C GLU A 500 3.55 -18.78 -12.95
N MET A 501 2.73 -19.41 -12.10
CA MET A 501 1.40 -19.91 -12.45
C MET A 501 0.44 -18.76 -12.77
N GLY A 502 0.02 -18.67 -14.03
CA GLY A 502 -0.89 -17.64 -14.54
C GLY A 502 -0.21 -16.29 -14.82
N ALA A 503 1.11 -16.16 -14.67
CA ALA A 503 1.80 -14.90 -14.96
C ALA A 503 1.63 -14.50 -16.43
N GLY A 504 1.31 -13.23 -16.68
CA GLY A 504 0.94 -12.71 -18.00
C GLY A 504 -0.57 -12.80 -18.34
N GLU A 505 -1.40 -13.40 -17.49
CA GLU A 505 -2.88 -13.32 -17.60
C GLU A 505 -3.41 -12.07 -16.86
N ASP A 506 -4.39 -11.36 -17.43
CA ASP A 506 -4.91 -10.09 -16.87
C ASP A 506 -5.47 -10.25 -15.44
N ASP A 507 -6.19 -11.33 -15.18
CA ASP A 507 -6.84 -11.66 -13.89
C ASP A 507 -5.93 -12.53 -12.96
N ALA A 508 -4.62 -12.61 -13.22
CA ALA A 508 -3.74 -13.51 -12.49
C ALA A 508 -3.62 -13.15 -11.00
N VAL A 509 -4.14 -14.04 -10.13
CA VAL A 509 -4.11 -13.87 -8.67
C VAL A 509 -3.75 -15.16 -7.93
N VAL A 510 -2.78 -15.08 -7.03
CA VAL A 510 -2.45 -16.17 -6.10
C VAL A 510 -3.43 -16.10 -4.92
N LEU A 511 -4.57 -16.79 -5.08
CA LEU A 511 -5.76 -16.75 -4.20
C LEU A 511 -5.52 -17.14 -2.72
N ARG A 512 -4.41 -17.82 -2.41
CA ARG A 512 -4.08 -18.34 -1.08
C ARG A 512 -2.57 -18.31 -0.85
N PRO A 513 -2.08 -18.12 0.39
CA PRO A 513 -0.66 -18.20 0.72
C PRO A 513 0.00 -19.48 0.21
N THR A 514 0.83 -19.35 -0.83
CA THR A 514 1.43 -20.45 -1.59
C THR A 514 2.95 -20.36 -1.50
N ILE A 515 3.65 -21.50 -1.43
CA ILE A 515 5.12 -21.51 -1.25
C ILE A 515 5.79 -21.06 -2.55
N VAL A 516 6.70 -20.09 -2.42
CA VAL A 516 7.55 -19.60 -3.51
C VAL A 516 8.75 -20.54 -3.64
N GLU A 517 8.58 -21.64 -4.38
CA GLU A 517 9.59 -22.71 -4.52
C GLU A 517 10.92 -22.21 -5.10
N SER A 518 10.90 -21.17 -5.93
CA SER A 518 12.09 -20.49 -6.47
C SER A 518 12.95 -19.80 -5.40
N LEU A 519 12.35 -19.33 -4.30
CA LEU A 519 13.08 -18.70 -3.18
C LEU A 519 13.66 -19.73 -2.18
N LYS A 520 13.30 -21.00 -2.29
CA LYS A 520 13.59 -22.07 -1.29
C LYS A 520 15.08 -22.30 -1.00
N ASN A 521 15.95 -22.01 -1.96
CA ASN A 521 17.40 -22.17 -1.83
C ASN A 521 18.08 -20.93 -1.20
N TYR A 522 17.36 -19.83 -1.00
CA TYR A 522 17.88 -18.58 -0.48
C TYR A 522 17.41 -18.31 0.95
N LYS A 523 18.31 -17.87 1.81
CA LYS A 523 17.94 -17.41 3.16
C LYS A 523 17.50 -15.95 3.10
N ILE A 524 16.21 -15.71 2.97
CA ILE A 524 15.69 -14.34 2.83
C ILE A 524 15.74 -13.58 4.16
N LYS A 525 16.40 -12.43 4.15
CA LYS A 525 16.49 -11.49 5.27
C LYS A 525 15.31 -10.50 5.25
N GLN A 526 15.01 -9.94 4.08
CA GLN A 526 13.96 -8.94 3.86
C GLN A 526 13.36 -9.11 2.46
N ILE A 527 12.07 -8.80 2.31
CA ILE A 527 11.37 -8.63 1.03
C ILE A 527 10.75 -7.23 1.02
N ALA A 528 10.72 -6.58 -0.14
CA ALA A 528 9.92 -5.39 -0.40
C ALA A 528 9.25 -5.54 -1.78
N GLY A 529 7.94 -5.38 -1.87
CA GLY A 529 7.22 -5.34 -3.15
C GLY A 529 6.94 -3.89 -3.56
N GLY A 530 6.96 -3.62 -4.86
CA GLY A 530 6.40 -2.40 -5.44
C GLY A 530 4.96 -2.63 -5.89
N GLU A 531 4.54 -2.01 -7.00
CA GLU A 531 3.20 -2.26 -7.56
C GLU A 531 3.12 -3.56 -8.36
N HIS A 532 4.10 -3.79 -9.25
CA HIS A 532 4.12 -4.92 -10.19
C HIS A 532 5.43 -5.72 -10.14
N HIS A 533 6.21 -5.57 -9.06
CA HIS A 533 7.52 -6.21 -8.90
C HIS A 533 7.88 -6.43 -7.43
N SER A 534 8.98 -7.15 -7.20
CA SER A 534 9.48 -7.49 -5.88
C SER A 534 11.01 -7.57 -5.82
N LEU A 535 11.53 -7.17 -4.65
CA LEU A 535 12.93 -7.25 -4.25
C LEU A 535 13.07 -8.15 -3.02
N ALA A 536 14.18 -8.87 -2.92
CA ALA A 536 14.61 -9.48 -1.66
C ALA A 536 16.11 -9.31 -1.43
N CYS A 537 16.52 -9.15 -0.16
CA CYS A 537 17.92 -9.34 0.22
C CYS A 537 18.09 -10.60 1.06
N THR A 538 19.20 -11.31 0.84
CA THR A 538 19.51 -12.57 1.54
C THR A 538 20.43 -12.36 2.74
N GLU A 539 20.56 -13.37 3.61
CA GLU A 539 21.51 -13.35 4.74
C GLU A 539 22.98 -13.34 4.31
N ASP A 540 23.31 -14.00 3.18
CA ASP A 540 24.64 -13.97 2.57
C ASP A 540 24.93 -12.64 1.83
N GLY A 541 23.88 -11.88 1.49
CA GLY A 541 23.96 -10.51 0.99
C GLY A 541 23.76 -10.35 -0.50
N LYS A 542 23.03 -11.27 -1.15
CA LYS A 542 22.55 -11.09 -2.53
C LYS A 542 21.34 -10.17 -2.57
N LEU A 543 21.21 -9.40 -3.65
CA LEU A 543 19.95 -8.81 -4.09
C LEU A 543 19.29 -9.80 -5.07
N LEU A 544 18.00 -10.08 -4.87
CA LEU A 544 17.16 -10.82 -5.81
C LEU A 544 16.02 -9.92 -6.29
N THR A 545 15.69 -9.98 -7.58
CA THR A 545 14.59 -9.23 -8.19
C THR A 545 13.76 -10.09 -9.13
N TRP A 546 12.47 -9.77 -9.25
CA TRP A 546 11.50 -10.40 -10.16
C TRP A 546 10.26 -9.51 -10.29
N GLY A 547 9.45 -9.76 -11.32
CA GLY A 547 8.28 -8.93 -11.64
C GLY A 547 8.34 -8.30 -13.03
N ARG A 548 7.67 -7.15 -13.16
CA ARG A 548 7.63 -6.32 -14.38
C ARG A 548 9.02 -5.86 -14.84
N LEU A 549 9.23 -5.85 -16.15
CA LEU A 549 10.46 -5.40 -16.82
C LEU A 549 10.36 -3.98 -17.41
N ASP A 550 9.16 -3.56 -17.83
CA ASP A 550 8.91 -2.42 -18.73
C ASP A 550 9.58 -1.09 -18.35
N GLY A 551 9.69 -0.80 -17.06
CA GLY A 551 10.26 0.43 -16.48
C GLY A 551 11.56 0.14 -15.72
N HIS A 552 12.31 -0.87 -16.18
CA HIS A 552 13.54 -1.39 -15.59
C HIS A 552 13.44 -1.81 -14.10
N GLN A 553 12.24 -2.15 -13.60
CA GLN A 553 12.01 -2.39 -12.17
C GLN A 553 12.87 -3.53 -11.59
N VAL A 554 13.32 -4.49 -12.40
CA VAL A 554 14.21 -5.59 -11.94
C VAL A 554 15.68 -5.18 -11.77
N GLY A 555 16.14 -4.10 -12.39
CA GLY A 555 17.54 -3.66 -12.28
C GLY A 555 18.56 -4.55 -12.99
N ILE A 556 18.17 -5.22 -14.07
CA ILE A 556 19.03 -6.10 -14.88
C ILE A 556 18.74 -5.82 -16.37
N PRO A 557 19.75 -5.65 -17.24
CA PRO A 557 19.54 -5.50 -18.68
C PRO A 557 18.86 -6.75 -19.27
N VAL A 558 17.97 -6.54 -20.23
CA VAL A 558 17.12 -7.61 -20.79
C VAL A 558 17.94 -8.71 -21.48
N GLU A 559 19.06 -8.34 -22.09
CA GLU A 559 20.05 -9.21 -22.73
C GLU A 559 20.88 -10.07 -21.76
N GLU A 560 20.89 -9.76 -20.45
CA GLU A 560 21.55 -10.56 -19.42
C GLU A 560 20.61 -11.57 -18.75
N LEU A 561 19.30 -11.47 -18.99
CA LEU A 561 18.30 -12.35 -18.42
C LEU A 561 18.23 -13.72 -19.11
N ASP A 562 18.02 -14.76 -18.31
CA ASP A 562 17.70 -16.10 -18.78
C ASP A 562 16.37 -16.13 -19.54
N ALA A 563 16.41 -16.57 -20.80
CA ALA A 563 15.24 -16.67 -21.67
C ALA A 563 14.17 -17.68 -21.17
N GLU A 564 14.52 -18.67 -20.35
CA GLU A 564 13.53 -19.55 -19.70
C GLU A 564 12.81 -18.87 -18.53
N SER A 565 13.27 -17.70 -18.08
CA SER A 565 12.73 -16.94 -16.94
C SER A 565 12.04 -15.62 -17.35
N VAL A 566 11.96 -15.33 -18.65
CA VAL A 566 11.36 -14.11 -19.19
C VAL A 566 10.10 -14.42 -19.98
N ILE A 567 8.95 -13.96 -19.50
CA ILE A 567 7.68 -14.05 -20.21
C ILE A 567 7.50 -12.79 -21.09
N LYS A 568 6.97 -13.02 -22.29
CA LYS A 568 6.82 -12.03 -23.37
C LYS A 568 5.35 -11.81 -23.73
N ASP A 569 5.04 -10.63 -24.25
CA ASP A 569 3.70 -10.34 -24.79
C ASP A 569 3.48 -10.90 -26.21
N GLU A 570 2.27 -10.73 -26.73
CA GLU A 570 1.87 -11.13 -28.09
C GLU A 570 2.74 -10.51 -29.20
N SER A 571 3.41 -9.38 -28.91
CA SER A 571 4.35 -8.71 -29.82
C SER A 571 5.80 -9.17 -29.63
N ASN A 572 6.04 -10.22 -28.82
CA ASN A 572 7.35 -10.78 -28.48
C ASN A 572 8.28 -9.79 -27.75
N ASN A 573 7.73 -8.73 -27.13
CA ASN A 573 8.49 -7.90 -26.20
C ASN A 573 8.62 -8.62 -24.85
N PRO A 574 9.78 -8.58 -24.17
CA PRO A 574 9.93 -9.10 -22.82
C PRO A 574 9.29 -8.15 -21.80
N ARG A 575 8.40 -8.68 -20.94
CA ARG A 575 7.57 -7.89 -20.02
C ARG A 575 7.70 -8.29 -18.55
N ILE A 576 8.04 -9.55 -18.29
CA ILE A 576 7.96 -10.17 -16.98
C ILE A 576 9.19 -11.05 -16.75
N LEU A 577 9.84 -10.88 -15.59
CA LEU A 577 10.83 -11.80 -15.03
C LEU A 577 10.12 -12.71 -14.02
N SER A 578 9.84 -13.95 -14.41
CA SER A 578 8.99 -14.87 -13.63
C SER A 578 9.68 -15.49 -12.42
N LYS A 579 11.03 -15.51 -12.42
CA LYS A 579 11.85 -16.14 -11.38
C LYS A 579 12.73 -15.12 -10.65
N PRO A 580 12.79 -15.15 -9.30
CA PRO A 580 13.77 -14.41 -8.50
C PRO A 580 15.22 -14.60 -8.98
N THR A 581 15.75 -13.58 -9.64
CA THR A 581 17.07 -13.58 -10.28
C THR A 581 18.02 -12.68 -9.50
N ALA A 582 19.30 -13.03 -9.45
CA ALA A 582 20.30 -12.27 -8.69
C ALA A 582 20.81 -11.06 -9.48
N VAL A 583 20.98 -9.93 -8.81
CA VAL A 583 21.63 -8.73 -9.37
C VAL A 583 23.05 -8.65 -8.83
N GLU A 584 24.05 -8.86 -9.69
CA GLU A 584 25.44 -9.04 -9.28
C GLU A 584 26.21 -7.71 -9.03
N ASP A 585 25.68 -6.56 -9.48
CA ASP A 585 26.29 -5.23 -9.30
C ASP A 585 26.46 -4.80 -7.82
N ILE A 586 25.64 -5.33 -6.92
CA ILE A 586 25.65 -4.94 -5.49
C ILE A 586 26.39 -6.00 -4.68
N ALA A 587 27.70 -5.78 -4.51
CA ALA A 587 28.65 -6.71 -3.88
C ALA A 587 28.30 -7.19 -2.45
N LYS A 588 27.35 -6.54 -1.75
CA LYS A 588 26.70 -7.07 -0.54
C LYS A 588 25.43 -6.29 -0.18
N CYS A 589 24.26 -6.68 -0.67
CA CYS A 589 23.00 -6.07 -0.25
C CYS A 589 22.69 -6.35 1.24
N VAL A 590 22.28 -5.32 2.00
CA VAL A 590 21.89 -5.46 3.42
C VAL A 590 20.48 -4.95 3.74
N TYR A 591 19.86 -4.19 2.85
CA TYR A 591 18.49 -3.65 3.01
C TYR A 591 17.91 -3.36 1.63
N VAL A 592 16.60 -3.57 1.47
CA VAL A 592 15.85 -3.26 0.23
C VAL A 592 14.60 -2.45 0.52
N ALA A 593 14.19 -1.60 -0.42
CA ALA A 593 12.88 -0.97 -0.46
C ALA A 593 12.44 -0.77 -1.92
N ALA A 594 11.13 -0.80 -2.16
CA ALA A 594 10.51 -0.43 -3.42
C ALA A 594 9.46 0.66 -3.17
N GLY A 595 9.25 1.53 -4.16
CA GLY A 595 8.04 2.33 -4.31
C GLY A 595 7.14 1.71 -5.37
N VAL A 596 6.37 2.53 -6.09
CA VAL A 596 5.44 2.04 -7.13
C VAL A 596 6.20 1.30 -8.26
N ASP A 597 7.12 1.98 -8.93
CA ASP A 597 7.97 1.44 -10.01
C ASP A 597 9.47 1.76 -9.82
N ASN A 598 9.87 2.34 -8.67
CA ASN A 598 11.26 2.67 -8.34
C ASN A 598 11.80 1.83 -7.17
N ASN A 599 13.12 1.71 -7.08
CA ASN A 599 13.76 0.75 -6.18
C ASN A 599 14.99 1.30 -5.45
N PHE A 600 15.27 0.71 -4.29
CA PHE A 600 16.46 0.98 -3.49
C PHE A 600 17.07 -0.29 -2.91
N ALA A 601 18.40 -0.36 -2.95
CA ALA A 601 19.19 -1.30 -2.18
C ALA A 601 20.30 -0.55 -1.44
N ILE A 602 20.62 -0.98 -0.22
CA ILE A 602 21.77 -0.47 0.53
C ILE A 602 22.81 -1.57 0.64
N ASP A 603 24.08 -1.23 0.40
CA ASP A 603 25.19 -2.16 0.40
C ASP A 603 25.84 -2.37 1.79
N GLY A 604 26.83 -3.26 1.87
CA GLY A 604 27.56 -3.59 3.10
C GLY A 604 28.42 -2.45 3.66
N LYS A 605 28.76 -1.43 2.85
CA LYS A 605 29.42 -0.19 3.30
C LYS A 605 28.41 0.80 3.89
N GLY A 606 27.18 0.77 3.39
CA GLY A 606 26.11 1.73 3.69
C GLY A 606 25.90 2.75 2.57
N GLU A 607 26.30 2.43 1.35
CA GLU A 607 26.02 3.20 0.14
C GLU A 607 24.66 2.77 -0.42
N ALA A 608 23.83 3.71 -0.86
CA ALA A 608 22.51 3.42 -1.44
C ALA A 608 22.59 3.44 -2.97
N HIS A 609 21.93 2.45 -3.57
CA HIS A 609 21.76 2.27 -5.00
C HIS A 609 20.27 2.41 -5.34
N SER A 610 19.96 3.02 -6.48
CA SER A 610 18.60 3.28 -6.96
C SER A 610 18.44 2.87 -8.42
N TRP A 611 17.28 2.36 -8.80
CA TRP A 611 16.93 2.07 -10.19
C TRP A 611 15.41 2.06 -10.41
N GLY A 612 14.97 1.85 -11.66
CA GLY A 612 13.58 1.89 -12.08
C GLY A 612 13.10 3.30 -12.46
N PHE A 613 11.77 3.49 -12.40
CA PHE A 613 11.10 4.70 -12.86
C PHE A 613 11.56 5.97 -12.13
N SER A 614 11.84 7.05 -12.87
CA SER A 614 12.51 8.26 -12.36
C SER A 614 11.88 9.60 -12.78
N ALA A 615 10.73 9.63 -13.45
CA ALA A 615 10.14 10.85 -14.02
C ALA A 615 10.01 12.03 -13.03
N ASN A 616 9.62 11.77 -11.78
CA ASN A 616 9.44 12.80 -10.74
C ASN A 616 10.69 12.88 -9.83
N TYR A 617 11.85 12.43 -10.31
CA TYR A 617 13.14 12.30 -9.62
C TYR A 617 13.17 11.35 -8.42
N GLN A 618 12.18 10.45 -8.26
CA GLN A 618 12.09 9.56 -7.09
C GLN A 618 13.23 8.52 -6.97
N THR A 619 14.14 8.39 -7.95
CA THR A 619 15.41 7.64 -7.77
C THR A 619 16.48 8.43 -7.00
N GLY A 620 16.40 9.76 -6.99
CA GLY A 620 17.41 10.66 -6.43
C GLY A 620 18.64 10.86 -7.32
N GLN A 621 18.63 10.36 -8.57
CA GLN A 621 19.76 10.43 -9.49
C GLN A 621 19.92 11.77 -10.22
N GLY A 622 19.09 12.77 -9.91
CA GLY A 622 19.17 14.10 -10.54
C GLY A 622 18.61 14.18 -11.96
N THR A 623 18.02 13.09 -12.47
CA THR A 623 17.48 12.96 -13.84
C THR A 623 16.01 12.51 -13.81
N THR A 624 15.28 12.85 -14.87
CA THR A 624 13.93 12.36 -15.18
C THR A 624 13.94 11.00 -15.88
N GLU A 625 15.03 10.69 -16.58
CA GLU A 625 15.17 9.44 -17.32
C GLU A 625 15.26 8.25 -16.38
N ASP A 626 14.58 7.16 -16.74
CA ASP A 626 14.56 5.92 -15.95
C ASP A 626 15.95 5.28 -15.87
N ILE A 627 16.19 4.58 -14.76
CA ILE A 627 17.52 4.10 -14.39
C ILE A 627 17.55 2.58 -14.53
N GLU A 628 18.30 2.08 -15.51
CA GLU A 628 18.26 0.67 -15.91
C GLU A 628 18.84 -0.32 -14.88
N THR A 629 19.99 -0.01 -14.28
CA THR A 629 20.67 -0.87 -13.29
C THR A 629 20.94 -0.12 -11.97
N PRO A 630 21.22 -0.83 -10.84
CA PRO A 630 21.34 -0.24 -9.51
C PRO A 630 22.48 0.79 -9.33
N THR A 631 22.19 2.02 -9.75
CA THR A 631 23.15 3.13 -9.78
C THR A 631 23.32 3.72 -8.39
N THR A 632 24.57 3.87 -7.92
CA THR A 632 24.87 4.48 -6.61
C THR A 632 24.41 5.94 -6.57
N ILE A 633 23.73 6.36 -5.48
CA ILE A 633 23.20 7.71 -5.33
C ILE A 633 24.29 8.66 -4.83
N ASP A 634 25.13 9.15 -5.74
CA ASP A 634 26.16 10.14 -5.37
C ASP A 634 25.57 11.56 -5.25
N ASN A 635 25.64 12.10 -4.05
CA ASN A 635 25.41 13.51 -3.75
C ASN A 635 26.21 13.93 -2.51
N THR A 636 26.65 15.18 -2.48
CA THR A 636 27.36 15.84 -1.36
C THR A 636 26.69 15.66 0.02
N ALA A 637 25.36 15.52 0.07
CA ALA A 637 24.63 15.31 1.33
C ALA A 637 24.81 13.89 1.92
N VAL A 638 24.95 12.86 1.08
CA VAL A 638 24.99 11.45 1.50
C VAL A 638 26.37 10.81 1.33
N ARG A 639 27.29 11.41 0.56
CA ARG A 639 28.64 10.88 0.33
C ARG A 639 29.40 10.75 1.65
N GLY A 640 29.83 9.53 1.99
CA GLY A 640 30.51 9.21 3.24
C GLY A 640 29.59 9.07 4.48
N LYS A 641 28.27 9.23 4.32
CA LYS A 641 27.29 8.86 5.34
C LYS A 641 27.00 7.36 5.24
N LYS A 642 26.83 6.69 6.38
CA LYS A 642 26.37 5.30 6.41
C LYS A 642 24.85 5.26 6.37
N LEU A 643 24.28 4.98 5.20
CA LEU A 643 22.84 4.76 5.04
C LEU A 643 22.43 3.40 5.62
N VAL A 644 21.24 3.36 6.22
CA VAL A 644 20.67 2.18 6.90
C VAL A 644 19.16 2.01 6.69
N PHE A 645 18.50 3.00 6.09
CA PHE A 645 17.10 2.97 5.72
C PHE A 645 16.91 3.59 4.34
N ALA A 646 15.99 3.02 3.56
CA ALA A 646 15.41 3.61 2.36
C ALA A 646 13.89 3.35 2.37
N GLY A 647 13.12 4.25 1.78
CA GLY A 647 11.68 4.09 1.58
C GLY A 647 11.18 5.04 0.49
N ALA A 648 10.06 4.68 -0.13
CA ALA A 648 9.46 5.41 -1.23
C ALA A 648 7.94 5.48 -1.06
N GLY A 649 7.33 6.53 -1.60
CA GLY A 649 5.89 6.61 -1.83
C GLY A 649 5.56 6.49 -3.32
N GLY A 650 4.54 7.22 -3.78
CA GLY A 650 4.19 7.30 -5.20
C GLY A 650 5.20 8.08 -6.05
N GLN A 651 5.57 9.28 -5.60
CA GLN A 651 6.38 10.24 -6.36
C GLN A 651 7.58 10.84 -5.60
N TYR A 652 7.83 10.35 -4.38
CA TYR A 652 8.89 10.83 -3.49
C TYR A 652 9.64 9.66 -2.85
N SER A 653 10.83 9.92 -2.33
CA SER A 653 11.66 8.92 -1.64
C SER A 653 12.52 9.51 -0.54
N ILE A 654 12.87 8.66 0.44
CA ILE A 654 13.53 9.03 1.68
C ILE A 654 14.65 8.04 2.00
N LEU A 655 15.83 8.56 2.35
CA LEU A 655 16.97 7.80 2.88
C LEU A 655 17.25 8.18 4.33
N GLY A 656 17.63 7.20 5.15
CA GLY A 656 18.04 7.40 6.54
C GLY A 656 19.50 7.02 6.74
N GLY A 657 20.33 7.99 7.12
CA GLY A 657 21.73 7.79 7.50
C GLY A 657 21.90 7.63 9.01
N VAL A 658 22.91 6.90 9.47
CA VAL A 658 23.32 6.88 10.88
C VAL A 658 23.73 8.30 11.29
N ALA A 659 22.97 8.92 12.18
CA ALA A 659 23.27 10.27 12.66
C ALA A 659 24.52 10.31 13.55
N ASP A 660 25.38 11.30 13.31
CA ASP A 660 26.56 11.57 14.16
C ASP A 660 26.17 12.46 15.36
N VAL A 661 25.33 11.89 16.23
CA VAL A 661 24.97 12.49 17.51
C VAL A 661 26.03 12.15 18.56
N PRO A 662 26.63 13.14 19.25
CA PRO A 662 27.58 12.87 20.32
C PRO A 662 26.96 11.96 21.38
N LYS A 663 27.60 10.82 21.64
CA LYS A 663 27.21 9.93 22.75
C LYS A 663 27.40 10.69 24.05
N VAL A 664 26.29 11.14 24.64
CA VAL A 664 26.30 11.92 25.87
C VAL A 664 26.95 11.08 26.98
N ASN A 665 28.07 11.56 27.53
CA ASN A 665 28.79 10.89 28.62
C ASN A 665 28.00 11.06 29.94
N GLY A 666 26.89 10.34 30.08
CA GLY A 666 25.98 10.41 31.21
C GLY A 666 25.50 9.01 31.61
N PHE A 667 26.06 8.49 32.71
CA PHE A 667 25.68 7.24 33.37
C PHE A 667 25.52 6.01 32.46
N ALA A 668 26.62 5.27 32.28
CA ALA A 668 26.49 3.82 32.21
C ALA A 668 25.90 3.34 33.54
N PRO A 669 24.77 2.61 33.57
CA PRO A 669 24.36 1.92 34.79
C PRO A 669 25.45 0.89 35.13
N GLN A 670 26.01 0.97 36.34
CA GLN A 670 26.97 -0.05 36.77
C GLN A 670 26.29 -1.42 36.70
N PRO A 671 26.95 -2.47 36.18
CA PRO A 671 26.40 -3.81 36.21
C PRO A 671 26.24 -4.22 37.68
N ALA A 672 24.99 -4.35 38.13
CA ALA A 672 24.70 -4.80 39.48
C ALA A 672 25.24 -6.23 39.66
N THR A 673 26.34 -6.37 40.41
CA THR A 673 26.99 -7.65 40.69
C THR A 673 26.23 -8.48 41.72
N GLY A 674 24.94 -8.74 41.43
CA GLY A 674 24.08 -9.67 42.16
C GLY A 674 24.01 -10.99 41.41
N GLY A 675 24.96 -11.88 41.66
CA GLY A 675 25.08 -13.12 40.91
C GLY A 675 24.01 -14.16 41.25
N PHE A 676 23.28 -14.64 40.24
CA PHE A 676 22.60 -15.93 40.29
C PHE A 676 22.67 -16.61 38.91
N ARG A 677 23.33 -17.77 38.83
CA ARG A 677 23.26 -18.67 37.68
C ARG A 677 22.25 -19.77 37.97
N PRO A 678 21.20 -19.96 37.17
CA PRO A 678 20.63 -21.28 36.94
C PRO A 678 21.64 -22.15 36.17
N VAL A 679 21.57 -23.46 36.35
CA VAL A 679 22.31 -24.45 35.57
C VAL A 679 21.28 -25.33 34.87
N PHE A 680 21.63 -25.81 33.66
CA PHE A 680 20.81 -26.55 32.69
C PHE A 680 19.86 -25.67 31.87
#